data_AF-A0A3M6TQX4-F1
#
_entry.id   AF-A0A3M6TQX4-F1
#
_cell.length_a   1.000
_cell.length_b   1.000
_cell.length_c   1.000
_cell.angle_alpha   90.00
_cell.angle_beta   90.00
_cell.angle_gamma   90.00
#
_symmetry.space_group_name_H-M   'P 1'
#
loop_
_entity.id
_entity.type
_entity.pdbx_description
1 polymer ?
#
loop_
_entity_poly.entity_id
_entity_poly.type
_entity_poly.pdbx_seq_one_letter_code
_entity_poly.pdbx_strand_id
1 'polypeptide(L)'
;MIDGAAFMGVGFDGRGKYSPESRKISIVQRNCANKATYDGLDVPDTMNVHGIYDTSASLMTFESREEYRKHIQQQAGVSGSYYGFSAGVKEAWGESTATARQKYLAMMDVDVDRYEIFLDEVKPQDLSMSFLREFMNLPTSYFSAGGPLKYQNFIQRWGTHFVKSAKFGGQLEIRKTMDAEEAKSRKEFEIQMEMEFKNLFASVGAGASFETGESSRKQTKTTSTSVVAQGGSQHIASILSDVYSPTFKTEFKEWLKTIPDYPKAFRFQIGSITDLLDFRANDLFQDDSVDWGCEGNAAHLQTEEKGGETIKYYEVEDDHGTRRYYCEFDSRQAVENAVQRRRLSLKRAIEIYMEEGAMSISDIELNACTPHSDQTFKDNHQSPFLTTREPLSWADIIKDSTVLKVSFDMVDDLPNAQRSTFNIGHNMTRLVKFYEKKWYTSDNDGSFHLYGAYGNRNTNNVSLRKISIFGLVLTFNEVDNSLVLDPSDFKVSKRFFPTLAEDMVGTQLARVYISSTSSDKRSTSRQPSRAIQLCQEKWSNALRFDPTDTEGKCLHFTASTAGTLFVIFAALPKEPESRYLVEISLEGVYIYKGTILKKSTTNANARALGYASLYQSYFVCITESEESTLVEYGKSLGTSESGDIYLIFVDSRDHLNARFYAFGNDQNPAKVMDVHIGSRHLTKAECKGKTVKDLETNLCVQKCHKDCDPLAAIFSSPSY
;
A
#
# COMPACT_ATOMS: atom_id res chain seq x y z
N MET A 1 23.43 34.08 16.97
CA MET A 1 23.30 32.96 16.01
C MET A 1 22.31 33.31 14.90
N ILE A 2 22.66 33.02 13.65
CA ILE A 2 21.82 33.22 12.47
C ILE A 2 20.57 32.33 12.50
N ASP A 3 19.39 32.88 12.22
CA ASP A 3 18.10 32.16 12.36
C ASP A 3 18.03 30.90 11.46
N GLY A 4 18.57 31.00 10.24
CA GLY A 4 18.62 29.89 9.30
C GLY A 4 19.36 28.64 9.80
N ALA A 5 20.25 28.78 10.80
CA ALA A 5 20.93 27.64 11.40
C ALA A 5 19.97 26.62 12.03
N ALA A 6 18.79 27.06 12.49
CA ALA A 6 17.76 26.17 13.03
C ALA A 6 17.12 25.26 11.96
N PHE A 7 17.29 25.57 10.68
CA PHE A 7 16.77 24.77 9.57
C PHE A 7 17.76 23.70 9.08
N MET A 8 19.05 23.95 9.28
CA MET A 8 20.14 23.07 8.83
C MET A 8 20.32 21.87 9.74
N GLY A 9 20.63 20.70 9.17
CA GLY A 9 20.87 19.47 9.93
C GLY A 9 19.65 18.94 10.66
N VAL A 10 18.47 19.39 10.24
CA VAL A 10 17.19 18.93 10.76
C VAL A 10 16.73 17.74 9.93
N GLY A 11 16.19 16.73 10.61
CA GLY A 11 15.58 15.58 9.96
C GLY A 11 14.44 16.00 9.02
N PHE A 12 14.16 15.19 8.01
CA PHE A 12 13.19 15.51 6.98
C PHE A 12 12.44 14.26 6.52
N ASP A 13 11.12 14.35 6.40
CA ASP A 13 10.30 13.28 5.84
C ASP A 13 10.26 13.37 4.31
N GLY A 14 11.06 12.54 3.64
CA GLY A 14 11.12 12.47 2.19
C GLY A 14 9.81 12.09 1.49
N ARG A 15 8.79 11.57 2.21
CA ARG A 15 7.45 11.34 1.65
C ARG A 15 6.53 12.56 1.79
N GLY A 16 6.87 13.47 2.69
CA GLY A 16 6.12 14.68 2.98
C GLY A 16 6.08 15.67 1.83
N LYS A 17 5.66 16.89 2.12
CA LYS A 17 5.72 18.00 1.16
C LYS A 17 7.17 18.47 1.02
N TYR A 18 7.58 18.93 -0.15
CA TYR A 18 8.83 19.68 -0.26
C TYR A 18 8.64 21.08 0.33
N SER A 19 8.67 21.14 1.66
CA SER A 19 8.41 22.35 2.41
C SER A 19 8.99 22.26 3.83
N PRO A 20 9.25 23.40 4.50
CA PRO A 20 9.71 23.44 5.89
C PRO A 20 8.84 22.68 6.89
N GLU A 21 7.59 22.41 6.56
CA GLU A 21 6.62 21.70 7.40
C GLU A 21 6.88 20.18 7.46
N SER A 22 7.66 19.63 6.53
CA SER A 22 8.09 18.22 6.54
C SER A 22 9.34 17.96 7.37
N ARG A 23 9.83 18.99 8.09
CA ARG A 23 10.94 18.84 9.05
C ARG A 23 10.55 17.94 10.21
N LYS A 24 11.57 17.28 10.76
CA LYS A 24 11.53 16.40 11.92
C LYS A 24 12.44 16.98 13.01
N ILE A 25 12.89 16.14 13.94
CA ILE A 25 13.76 16.58 15.03
C ILE A 25 15.13 17.01 14.48
N SER A 26 15.75 18.00 15.13
CA SER A 26 17.12 18.40 14.82
C SER A 26 18.12 17.29 15.11
N ILE A 27 18.95 16.96 14.13
CA ILE A 27 19.96 15.89 14.24
C ILE A 27 21.32 16.48 14.57
N VAL A 28 21.73 17.51 13.83
CA VAL A 28 23.02 18.20 14.02
C VAL A 28 22.89 19.25 15.13
N GLN A 29 23.89 19.28 16.01
CA GLN A 29 24.04 20.23 17.10
C GLN A 29 24.63 21.55 16.59
N ARG A 30 24.35 22.64 17.31
CA ARG A 30 24.80 23.98 16.96
C ARG A 30 25.80 24.44 18.00
N ASN A 31 27.07 24.38 17.65
CA ASN A 31 28.16 24.91 18.45
C ASN A 31 28.82 26.07 17.69
N CYS A 32 29.23 27.13 18.40
CA CYS A 32 29.86 28.31 17.82
C CYS A 32 31.21 28.58 18.52
N ALA A 33 32.01 27.54 18.73
CA ALA A 33 33.29 27.65 19.41
C ALA A 33 34.29 28.49 18.60
N ASN A 34 34.22 28.42 17.27
CA ASN A 34 35.10 29.19 16.38
C ASN A 34 34.70 30.67 16.24
N LYS A 35 33.53 31.06 16.78
CA LYS A 35 33.00 32.44 16.74
C LYS A 35 32.92 33.03 15.33
N ALA A 36 32.67 32.20 14.32
CA ALA A 36 32.41 32.67 12.97
C ALA A 36 31.11 33.49 12.95
N THR A 37 31.06 34.58 12.17
CA THR A 37 29.88 35.44 12.07
C THR A 37 29.56 35.81 10.63
N TYR A 38 28.27 35.94 10.31
CA TYR A 38 27.76 36.49 9.07
C TYR A 38 26.74 37.60 9.40
N ASP A 39 26.90 38.79 8.82
CA ASP A 39 26.09 39.98 9.15
C ASP A 39 25.98 40.26 10.67
N GLY A 40 27.08 40.02 11.40
CA GLY A 40 27.12 40.21 12.86
C GLY A 40 26.41 39.14 13.69
N LEU A 41 25.91 38.07 13.06
CA LEU A 41 25.26 36.93 13.73
C LEU A 41 26.17 35.70 13.73
N ASP A 42 26.24 34.99 14.86
CA ASP A 42 27.07 33.77 14.94
C ASP A 42 26.62 32.69 13.97
N VAL A 43 27.58 32.02 13.36
CA VAL A 43 27.40 30.86 12.48
C VAL A 43 27.93 29.62 13.21
N PRO A 44 27.17 28.52 13.27
CA PRO A 44 27.68 27.28 13.85
C PRO A 44 28.90 26.72 13.11
N ASP A 45 29.80 26.08 13.85
CA ASP A 45 31.09 25.57 13.37
C ASP A 45 30.95 24.51 12.26
N THR A 46 29.78 23.88 12.14
CA THR A 46 29.44 22.88 11.12
C THR A 46 28.74 23.48 9.89
N MET A 47 28.68 24.80 9.79
CA MET A 47 27.92 25.51 8.76
C MET A 47 28.74 26.60 8.08
N ASN A 48 28.55 26.75 6.78
CA ASN A 48 29.05 27.87 5.99
C ASN A 48 27.90 28.69 5.42
N VAL A 49 28.09 30.02 5.35
CA VAL A 49 27.10 30.97 4.82
C VAL A 49 27.68 31.73 3.64
N HIS A 50 26.94 31.76 2.53
CA HIS A 50 27.29 32.53 1.33
C HIS A 50 26.19 33.53 1.02
N GLY A 51 26.53 34.82 0.90
CA GLY A 51 25.60 35.84 0.39
C GLY A 51 25.41 35.71 -1.12
N ILE A 52 24.16 35.73 -1.58
CA ILE A 52 23.80 35.60 -2.99
C ILE A 52 23.21 36.93 -3.50
N TYR A 53 22.15 37.42 -2.85
CA TYR A 53 21.46 38.67 -3.20
C TYR A 53 20.87 38.72 -4.63
N ASP A 54 20.42 37.57 -5.15
CA ASP A 54 19.83 37.46 -6.49
C ASP A 54 18.29 37.46 -6.44
N THR A 55 17.65 37.84 -7.55
CA THR A 55 16.21 37.69 -7.73
C THR A 55 15.93 37.09 -9.09
N SER A 56 15.10 36.06 -9.13
CA SER A 56 14.73 35.39 -10.38
C SER A 56 13.22 35.14 -10.44
N ALA A 57 12.69 35.10 -11.66
CA ALA A 57 11.31 34.71 -11.90
C ALA A 57 11.27 33.66 -13.01
N SER A 58 10.56 32.56 -12.77
CA SER A 58 10.48 31.45 -13.72
C SER A 58 9.05 30.96 -13.84
N LEU A 59 8.63 30.69 -15.08
CA LEU A 59 7.38 30.02 -15.40
C LEU A 59 7.68 28.61 -15.89
N MET A 60 7.03 27.62 -15.30
CA MET A 60 7.18 26.21 -15.66
C MET A 60 5.81 25.59 -15.90
N THR A 61 5.75 24.63 -16.83
CA THR A 61 4.54 23.85 -17.11
C THR A 61 4.84 22.36 -17.05
N PHE A 62 3.89 21.60 -16.51
CA PHE A 62 3.98 20.17 -16.30
C PHE A 62 2.75 19.47 -16.88
N GLU A 63 2.98 18.38 -17.61
CA GLU A 63 1.93 17.58 -18.25
C GLU A 63 1.46 16.40 -17.40
N SER A 64 2.26 16.02 -16.40
CA SER A 64 2.00 14.86 -15.55
C SER A 64 2.47 15.07 -14.12
N ARG A 65 1.87 14.30 -13.21
CA ARG A 65 2.31 14.19 -11.81
C ARG A 65 3.78 13.76 -11.73
N GLU A 66 4.18 12.84 -12.60
CA GLU A 66 5.51 12.28 -12.68
C GLU A 66 6.56 13.33 -13.06
N GLU A 67 6.24 14.20 -14.03
CA GLU A 67 7.10 15.32 -14.44
C GLU A 67 7.27 16.33 -13.29
N TYR A 68 6.17 16.72 -12.64
CA TYR A 68 6.21 17.63 -11.49
C TYR A 68 6.97 17.03 -10.30
N ARG A 69 6.74 15.74 -10.00
CA ARG A 69 7.48 15.01 -8.97
C ARG A 69 8.98 15.03 -9.26
N LYS A 70 9.38 14.73 -10.50
CA LYS A 70 10.80 14.71 -10.91
C LYS A 70 11.43 16.10 -10.75
N HIS A 71 10.69 17.16 -11.06
CA HIS A 71 11.15 18.54 -10.85
C HIS A 71 11.44 18.83 -9.37
N ILE A 72 10.52 18.49 -8.46
CA ILE A 72 10.74 18.66 -7.01
C ILE A 72 11.94 17.83 -6.52
N GLN A 73 12.07 16.60 -7.00
CA GLN A 73 13.19 15.72 -6.63
C GLN A 73 14.54 16.32 -7.04
N GLN A 74 14.61 16.88 -8.24
CA GLN A 74 15.80 17.60 -8.72
C GLN A 74 16.10 18.82 -7.86
N GLN A 75 15.08 19.63 -7.52
CA GLN A 75 15.26 20.77 -6.62
C GLN A 75 15.78 20.36 -5.24
N ALA A 76 15.29 19.25 -4.69
CA ALA A 76 15.70 18.72 -3.40
C ALA A 76 17.07 18.01 -3.43
N GLY A 77 17.72 17.90 -4.60
CA GLY A 77 19.00 17.22 -4.74
C GLY A 77 18.92 15.69 -4.60
N VAL A 78 17.72 15.09 -4.76
CA VAL A 78 17.52 13.64 -4.68
C VAL A 78 17.25 13.04 -6.05
N SER A 79 17.89 11.92 -6.38
CA SER A 79 17.67 11.20 -7.64
C SER A 79 17.27 9.74 -7.36
N GLY A 80 16.47 9.14 -8.25
CA GLY A 80 16.12 7.71 -8.21
C GLY A 80 15.03 7.29 -7.21
N SER A 81 14.58 8.18 -6.32
CA SER A 81 13.46 7.89 -5.39
C SER A 81 12.12 7.93 -6.14
N TYR A 82 11.58 6.80 -6.58
CA TYR A 82 10.28 6.77 -7.28
C TYR A 82 9.13 7.34 -6.42
N TYR A 83 9.27 7.39 -5.10
CA TYR A 83 8.17 7.72 -4.17
C TYR A 83 8.38 9.01 -3.35
N GLY A 84 9.47 9.76 -3.61
CA GLY A 84 9.75 11.02 -2.92
C GLY A 84 8.68 12.09 -3.15
N PHE A 85 8.37 12.84 -2.10
CA PHE A 85 7.46 13.99 -2.05
C PHE A 85 6.01 13.74 -2.45
N SER A 86 5.53 12.50 -2.24
CA SER A 86 4.18 12.08 -2.62
C SER A 86 3.07 12.95 -2.03
N ALA A 87 3.22 13.46 -0.80
CA ALA A 87 2.24 14.36 -0.20
C ALA A 87 2.17 15.72 -0.92
N GLY A 88 3.31 16.29 -1.34
CA GLY A 88 3.36 17.54 -2.10
C GLY A 88 2.75 17.41 -3.50
N VAL A 89 3.00 16.28 -4.17
CA VAL A 89 2.39 15.96 -5.48
C VAL A 89 0.87 15.79 -5.34
N LYS A 90 0.41 15.11 -4.29
CA LYS A 90 -1.03 14.96 -4.00
C LYS A 90 -1.70 16.30 -3.73
N GLU A 91 -1.05 17.22 -3.02
CA GLU A 91 -1.57 18.56 -2.78
C GLU A 91 -1.64 19.39 -4.07
N ALA A 92 -0.59 19.39 -4.88
CA ALA A 92 -0.56 20.17 -6.13
C ALA A 92 -1.53 19.64 -7.19
N TRP A 93 -1.81 18.33 -7.21
CA TRP A 93 -2.53 17.67 -8.30
C TRP A 93 -3.86 16.99 -7.88
N GLY A 94 -4.22 16.97 -6.59
CA GLY A 94 -5.40 16.28 -6.04
C GLY A 94 -5.22 14.77 -5.83
N GLU A 95 -6.27 14.06 -5.36
CA GLU A 95 -6.22 12.63 -5.01
C GLU A 95 -6.66 11.67 -6.16
N SER A 96 -5.93 10.56 -6.32
CA SER A 96 -6.16 9.39 -7.19
C SER A 96 -5.95 9.53 -8.72
N THR A 97 -5.54 8.41 -9.35
CA THR A 97 -5.27 8.19 -10.79
C THR A 97 -6.37 7.40 -11.51
N ALA A 98 -7.33 6.83 -10.78
CA ALA A 98 -8.30 5.87 -11.34
C ALA A 98 -9.53 6.54 -11.99
N THR A 99 -9.84 7.79 -11.64
CA THR A 99 -11.03 8.53 -12.13
C THR A 99 -10.77 10.01 -12.41
N ALA A 100 -9.54 10.50 -12.22
CA ALA A 100 -9.21 11.91 -12.44
C ALA A 100 -8.92 12.18 -13.93
N ARG A 101 -9.60 13.18 -14.50
CA ARG A 101 -9.26 13.72 -15.83
C ARG A 101 -7.79 14.14 -15.84
N GLN A 102 -7.12 13.98 -16.99
CA GLN A 102 -5.76 14.49 -17.17
C GLN A 102 -5.77 16.01 -16.96
N LYS A 103 -4.75 16.53 -16.28
CA LYS A 103 -4.60 17.96 -15.99
C LYS A 103 -3.24 18.45 -16.43
N TYR A 104 -3.14 19.74 -16.74
CA TYR A 104 -1.89 20.46 -16.84
C TYR A 104 -1.70 21.34 -15.61
N LEU A 105 -0.45 21.51 -15.19
CA LEU A 105 -0.05 22.39 -14.09
C LEU A 105 0.91 23.46 -14.62
N ALA A 106 0.67 24.71 -14.29
CA ALA A 106 1.60 25.80 -14.47
C ALA A 106 2.01 26.38 -13.12
N MET A 107 3.28 26.68 -12.97
CA MET A 107 3.88 27.19 -11.75
C MET A 107 4.74 28.40 -12.07
N MET A 108 4.44 29.54 -11.44
CA MET A 108 5.27 30.73 -11.49
C MET A 108 5.94 30.92 -10.12
N ASP A 109 7.26 30.92 -10.13
CA ASP A 109 8.10 31.21 -8.96
C ASP A 109 8.71 32.60 -9.12
N VAL A 110 8.70 33.38 -8.06
CA VAL A 110 9.54 34.56 -7.89
C VAL A 110 10.39 34.36 -6.65
N ASP A 111 11.68 34.13 -6.87
CA ASP A 111 12.66 33.82 -5.83
C ASP A 111 13.51 35.05 -5.54
N VAL A 112 13.69 35.37 -4.26
CA VAL A 112 14.57 36.42 -3.75
C VAL A 112 15.59 35.76 -2.83
N ASP A 113 16.75 35.41 -3.38
CA ASP A 113 17.85 34.74 -2.69
C ASP A 113 18.66 35.78 -1.89
N ARG A 114 18.71 35.68 -0.55
CA ARG A 114 19.57 36.55 0.28
C ARG A 114 20.91 35.88 0.55
N TYR A 115 20.87 34.69 1.11
CA TYR A 115 22.04 33.89 1.42
C TYR A 115 21.69 32.40 1.35
N GLU A 116 22.72 31.56 1.26
CA GLU A 116 22.60 30.11 1.34
C GLU A 116 23.47 29.60 2.49
N ILE A 117 22.91 28.66 3.26
CA ILE A 117 23.65 27.95 4.31
C ILE A 117 23.87 26.51 3.86
N PHE A 118 25.09 26.02 4.04
CA PHE A 118 25.49 24.64 3.75
C PHE A 118 26.03 23.98 5.02
N LEU A 119 25.74 22.70 5.20
CA LEU A 119 26.45 21.87 6.18
C LEU A 119 27.80 21.42 5.63
N ASP A 120 28.81 21.56 6.47
CA ASP A 120 30.15 21.00 6.27
C ASP A 120 30.20 19.51 6.67
N GLU A 121 31.41 18.95 6.76
CA GLU A 121 31.64 17.63 7.31
C GLU A 121 31.12 17.54 8.75
N VAL A 122 30.06 16.75 8.93
CA VAL A 122 29.45 16.49 10.25
C VAL A 122 30.15 15.30 10.89
N LYS A 123 30.73 15.51 12.08
CA LYS A 123 31.41 14.45 12.85
C LYS A 123 30.48 13.85 13.89
N PRO A 124 30.80 12.68 14.48
CA PRO A 124 29.95 12.04 15.49
C PRO A 124 29.58 12.97 16.66
N GLN A 125 30.53 13.77 17.16
CA GLN A 125 30.30 14.72 18.25
C GLN A 125 29.32 15.86 17.90
N ASP A 126 29.15 16.15 16.61
CA ASP A 126 28.23 17.17 16.13
C ASP A 126 26.80 16.65 16.05
N LEU A 127 26.58 15.33 16.20
CA LEU A 127 25.25 14.74 16.19
C LEU A 127 24.65 14.71 17.59
N SER A 128 23.32 14.87 17.69
CA SER A 128 22.65 14.83 18.98
C SER A 128 22.81 13.45 19.63
N MET A 129 23.10 13.45 20.94
CA MET A 129 23.21 12.21 21.72
C MET A 129 21.92 11.37 21.70
N SER A 130 20.76 12.02 21.61
CA SER A 130 19.47 11.34 21.45
C SER A 130 19.37 10.57 20.15
N PHE A 131 19.80 11.16 19.03
CA PHE A 131 19.80 10.51 17.72
C PHE A 131 20.72 9.30 17.70
N LEU A 132 21.96 9.47 18.19
CA LEU A 132 22.94 8.40 18.26
C LEU A 132 22.48 7.24 19.17
N ARG A 133 21.91 7.55 20.33
CA ARG A 133 21.39 6.53 21.25
C ARG A 133 20.25 5.74 20.64
N GLU A 134 19.28 6.42 20.03
CA GLU A 134 18.16 5.73 19.38
C GLU A 134 18.61 4.90 18.18
N PHE A 135 19.60 5.38 17.42
CA PHE A 135 20.22 4.60 16.34
C PHE A 135 20.91 3.34 16.86
N MET A 136 21.69 3.43 17.94
CA MET A 136 22.36 2.28 18.55
C MET A 136 21.38 1.25 19.12
N ASN A 137 20.18 1.69 19.53
CA ASN A 137 19.11 0.80 20.00
C ASN A 137 18.35 0.08 18.86
N LEU A 138 18.61 0.42 17.59
CA LEU A 138 18.05 -0.32 16.47
C LEU A 138 18.67 -1.73 16.37
N PRO A 139 17.90 -2.76 15.99
CA PRO A 139 18.47 -4.08 15.80
C PRO A 139 19.37 -4.11 14.57
N THR A 140 20.43 -4.91 14.56
CA THR A 140 21.40 -4.96 13.45
C THR A 140 20.81 -5.41 12.11
N SER A 141 19.65 -6.07 12.14
CA SER A 141 18.87 -6.48 10.96
C SER A 141 17.46 -5.90 10.99
N TYR A 142 17.03 -5.26 9.89
CA TYR A 142 15.63 -4.85 9.68
C TYR A 142 14.65 -6.03 9.82
N PHE A 143 15.08 -7.22 9.44
CA PHE A 143 14.25 -8.43 9.40
C PHE A 143 14.18 -9.20 10.72
N SER A 144 14.86 -8.72 11.76
CA SER A 144 14.74 -9.29 13.11
C SER A 144 13.32 -9.15 13.66
N ALA A 145 12.96 -9.99 14.65
CA ALA A 145 11.67 -9.92 15.31
C ALA A 145 11.43 -8.51 15.90
N GLY A 146 10.29 -7.90 15.54
CA GLY A 146 9.95 -6.52 15.93
C GLY A 146 10.84 -5.42 15.28
N GLY A 147 11.80 -5.80 14.43
CA GLY A 147 12.70 -4.89 13.72
C GLY A 147 11.98 -3.83 12.91
N PRO A 148 11.02 -4.18 12.02
CA PRO A 148 10.32 -3.21 11.19
C PRO A 148 9.68 -2.07 11.97
N LEU A 149 9.07 -2.36 13.13
CA LEU A 149 8.47 -1.34 13.99
C LEU A 149 9.51 -0.40 14.58
N LYS A 150 10.62 -0.94 15.11
CA LYS A 150 11.70 -0.13 15.70
C LYS A 150 12.28 0.83 14.67
N TYR A 151 12.51 0.35 13.45
CA TYR A 151 12.98 1.18 12.34
C TYR A 151 11.95 2.23 11.90
N GLN A 152 10.67 1.85 11.78
CA GLN A 152 9.62 2.80 11.43
C GLN A 152 9.51 3.93 12.46
N ASN A 153 9.54 3.60 13.77
CA ASN A 153 9.49 4.60 14.83
C ASN A 153 10.67 5.58 14.75
N PHE A 154 11.87 5.07 14.48
CA PHE A 154 13.04 5.91 14.23
C PHE A 154 12.85 6.84 13.04
N ILE A 155 12.38 6.32 11.90
CA ILE A 155 12.12 7.10 10.68
C ILE A 155 11.01 8.16 10.89
N GLN A 156 9.93 7.81 11.58
CA GLN A 156 8.83 8.75 11.84
C GLN A 156 9.28 9.92 12.71
N ARG A 157 10.21 9.67 13.64
CA ARG A 157 10.74 10.64 14.60
C ARG A 157 11.87 11.50 14.01
N TRP A 158 12.83 10.89 13.33
CA TRP A 158 14.04 11.56 12.82
C TRP A 158 13.99 11.88 11.33
N GLY A 159 13.07 11.27 10.58
CA GLY A 159 12.95 11.43 9.13
C GLY A 159 13.75 10.39 8.34
N THR A 160 13.60 10.45 7.02
CA THR A 160 14.36 9.62 6.07
C THR A 160 15.60 10.34 5.55
N HIS A 161 15.57 11.67 5.59
CA HIS A 161 16.60 12.56 5.09
C HIS A 161 16.95 13.61 6.15
N PHE A 162 17.92 14.46 5.87
CA PHE A 162 18.21 15.67 6.63
C PHE A 162 18.46 16.84 5.68
N VAL A 163 18.21 18.07 6.13
CA VAL A 163 18.50 19.28 5.34
C VAL A 163 20.00 19.54 5.29
N LYS A 164 20.57 19.48 4.08
CA LYS A 164 22.00 19.61 3.81
C LYS A 164 22.41 21.03 3.41
N SER A 165 21.63 21.68 2.55
CA SER A 165 21.78 23.09 2.20
C SER A 165 20.43 23.75 2.07
N ALA A 166 20.35 25.06 2.28
CA ALA A 166 19.13 25.82 2.08
C ALA A 166 19.41 27.27 1.69
N LYS A 167 18.67 27.77 0.71
CA LYS A 167 18.58 29.17 0.33
C LYS A 167 17.53 29.87 1.17
N PHE A 168 17.90 31.01 1.72
CA PHE A 168 17.09 31.84 2.59
C PHE A 168 16.81 33.19 1.95
N GLY A 169 15.58 33.68 2.15
CA GLY A 169 15.12 34.94 1.62
C GLY A 169 13.61 34.93 1.52
N GLY A 170 13.07 35.19 0.34
CA GLY A 170 11.63 35.12 0.10
C GLY A 170 11.26 34.47 -1.22
N GLN A 171 10.15 33.75 -1.24
CA GLN A 171 9.60 33.15 -2.45
C GLN A 171 8.11 33.44 -2.54
N LEU A 172 7.66 33.84 -3.74
CA LEU A 172 6.26 33.83 -4.12
C LEU A 172 6.06 32.72 -5.17
N GLU A 173 5.20 31.78 -4.89
CA GLU A 173 4.83 30.69 -5.79
C GLU A 173 3.34 30.78 -6.11
N ILE A 174 3.00 30.74 -7.40
CA ILE A 174 1.63 30.70 -7.88
C ILE A 174 1.47 29.46 -8.76
N ARG A 175 0.56 28.56 -8.36
CA ARG A 175 0.23 27.33 -9.07
C ARG A 175 -1.17 27.43 -9.68
N LYS A 176 -1.31 27.02 -10.94
CA LYS A 176 -2.59 26.96 -11.65
C LYS A 176 -2.75 25.60 -12.33
N THR A 177 -3.92 24.99 -12.19
CA THR A 177 -4.23 23.73 -12.89
C THR A 177 -5.39 23.92 -13.86
N MET A 178 -5.34 23.22 -14.99
CA MET A 178 -6.40 23.18 -16.01
C MET A 178 -6.64 21.73 -16.44
N ASP A 179 -7.88 21.37 -16.74
CA ASP A 179 -8.18 20.06 -17.33
C ASP A 179 -7.60 20.00 -18.75
N ALA A 180 -6.92 18.91 -19.10
CA ALA A 180 -6.23 18.77 -20.39
C ALA A 180 -7.20 18.81 -21.58
N GLU A 181 -8.49 18.51 -21.38
CA GLU A 181 -9.54 18.67 -22.39
C GLU A 181 -9.83 20.15 -22.74
N GLU A 182 -9.54 21.08 -21.81
CA GLU A 182 -9.76 22.52 -22.00
C GLU A 182 -8.61 23.19 -22.78
N ALA A 183 -7.45 22.55 -22.87
CA ALA A 183 -6.30 23.02 -23.64
C ALA A 183 -6.04 22.10 -24.84
N LYS A 184 -5.96 22.63 -26.07
CA LYS A 184 -5.78 21.76 -27.26
C LYS A 184 -4.38 21.15 -27.34
N SER A 185 -3.40 21.74 -26.65
CA SER A 185 -2.02 21.23 -26.57
C SER A 185 -1.24 21.84 -25.39
N ARG A 186 -0.12 21.20 -25.00
CA ARG A 186 0.85 21.75 -24.03
C ARG A 186 1.29 23.17 -24.38
N LYS A 187 1.59 23.41 -25.66
CA LYS A 187 2.11 24.70 -26.12
C LYS A 187 1.05 25.80 -26.02
N GLU A 188 -0.21 25.49 -26.32
CA GLU A 188 -1.31 26.44 -26.12
C GLU A 188 -1.54 26.72 -24.64
N PHE A 189 -1.49 25.68 -23.80
CA PHE A 189 -1.55 25.84 -22.34
C PHE A 189 -0.43 26.75 -21.81
N GLU A 190 0.81 26.53 -22.24
CA GLU A 190 1.97 27.35 -21.85
C GLU A 190 1.81 28.81 -22.26
N ILE A 191 1.44 29.09 -23.51
CA ILE A 191 1.20 30.44 -24.01
C ILE A 191 0.07 31.12 -23.22
N GLN A 192 -1.02 30.40 -22.94
CA GLN A 192 -2.15 30.91 -22.18
C GLN A 192 -1.77 31.24 -20.73
N MET A 193 -1.01 30.36 -20.07
CA MET A 193 -0.54 30.59 -18.72
C MET A 193 0.46 31.74 -18.66
N GLU A 194 1.36 31.87 -19.63
CA GLU A 194 2.30 33.00 -19.70
C GLU A 194 1.57 34.35 -19.77
N MET A 195 0.50 34.45 -20.58
CA MET A 195 -0.33 35.65 -20.63
C MET A 195 -1.06 35.91 -19.31
N GLU A 196 -1.66 34.88 -18.70
CA GLU A 196 -2.32 34.98 -17.40
C GLU A 196 -1.36 35.52 -16.33
N PHE A 197 -0.16 34.96 -16.22
CA PHE A 197 0.85 35.40 -15.26
C PHE A 197 1.33 36.82 -15.54
N LYS A 198 1.60 37.20 -16.80
CA LYS A 198 1.98 38.58 -17.14
C LYS A 198 0.90 39.59 -16.76
N ASN A 199 -0.37 39.22 -16.95
CA ASN A 199 -1.50 40.08 -16.62
C ASN A 199 -1.61 40.34 -15.10
N LEU A 200 -1.19 39.40 -14.24
CA LEU A 200 -1.17 39.61 -12.78
C LEU A 200 -0.25 40.75 -12.34
N PHE A 201 0.84 40.99 -13.08
CA PHE A 201 1.83 42.03 -12.75
C PHE A 201 1.72 43.30 -13.62
N ALA A 202 0.75 43.32 -14.54
CA ALA A 202 0.47 44.47 -15.38
C ALA A 202 -0.16 45.62 -14.57
N SER A 203 0.32 46.85 -14.77
CA SER A 203 -0.29 48.03 -14.14
C SER A 203 -1.63 48.37 -14.79
N VAL A 204 -2.56 48.95 -14.01
CA VAL A 204 -3.92 49.37 -14.40
C VAL A 204 -4.00 50.32 -15.62
N GLY A 205 -2.88 50.81 -16.16
CA GLY A 205 -2.80 51.60 -17.40
C GLY A 205 -2.10 50.92 -18.60
N ALA A 206 -1.55 49.71 -18.45
CA ALA A 206 -0.80 49.01 -19.52
C ALA A 206 -1.66 48.07 -20.39
N GLY A 207 -2.92 47.86 -20.03
CA GLY A 207 -3.86 47.02 -20.78
C GLY A 207 -4.29 47.59 -22.15
N ALA A 208 -3.74 48.72 -22.58
CA ALA A 208 -4.07 49.39 -23.85
C ALA A 208 -3.06 49.12 -24.98
N SER A 209 -1.87 48.54 -24.71
CA SER A 209 -0.82 48.33 -25.72
C SER A 209 -0.50 46.87 -26.03
N PHE A 210 -1.10 45.92 -25.32
CA PHE A 210 -1.19 44.55 -25.85
C PHE A 210 -2.38 44.52 -26.81
N GLU A 211 -2.23 43.96 -28.01
CA GLU A 211 -3.34 43.75 -28.95
C GLU A 211 -4.38 42.83 -28.31
N THR A 212 -5.24 43.41 -27.48
CA THR A 212 -6.36 42.73 -26.84
C THR A 212 -7.47 42.66 -27.87
N GLY A 213 -7.40 41.67 -28.76
CA GLY A 213 -8.57 41.21 -29.50
C GLY A 213 -9.68 40.86 -28.51
N GLU A 214 -10.94 41.08 -28.88
CA GLU A 214 -12.15 40.90 -28.06
C GLU A 214 -12.29 39.52 -27.36
N SER A 215 -11.43 38.55 -27.69
CA SER A 215 -11.27 37.26 -27.02
C SER A 215 -10.48 37.29 -25.70
N SER A 216 -9.73 38.36 -25.41
CA SER A 216 -8.72 38.42 -24.32
C SER A 216 -9.28 38.81 -22.93
N ARG A 217 -10.57 39.13 -22.82
CA ARG A 217 -11.29 39.27 -21.53
C ARG A 217 -12.02 38.00 -21.09
N LYS A 218 -11.93 36.90 -21.84
CA LYS A 218 -12.37 35.59 -21.33
C LYS A 218 -11.33 35.10 -20.33
N GLN A 219 -11.62 35.33 -19.05
CA GLN A 219 -10.91 34.73 -17.93
C GLN A 219 -10.65 33.25 -18.25
N THR A 220 -9.38 32.86 -18.30
CA THR A 220 -9.03 31.47 -18.58
C THR A 220 -9.70 30.57 -17.54
N LYS A 221 -10.49 29.60 -17.98
CA LYS A 221 -11.05 28.58 -17.09
C LYS A 221 -9.87 27.77 -16.54
N THR A 222 -9.46 28.08 -15.33
CA THR A 222 -8.54 27.24 -14.56
C THR A 222 -9.37 26.49 -13.53
N THR A 223 -9.11 25.21 -13.39
CA THR A 223 -9.81 24.35 -12.43
C THR A 223 -9.40 24.66 -10.99
N SER A 224 -8.18 25.18 -10.79
CA SER A 224 -7.68 25.62 -9.48
C SER A 224 -6.56 26.65 -9.62
N THR A 225 -6.48 27.56 -8.65
CA THR A 225 -5.36 28.50 -8.44
C THR A 225 -4.94 28.44 -6.97
N SER A 226 -3.65 28.30 -6.71
CA SER A 226 -3.05 28.32 -5.36
C SER A 226 -1.89 29.29 -5.33
N VAL A 227 -1.75 30.03 -4.24
CA VAL A 227 -0.67 31.01 -4.04
C VAL A 227 -0.04 30.82 -2.68
N VAL A 228 1.29 30.77 -2.64
CA VAL A 228 2.09 30.59 -1.44
C VAL A 228 3.18 31.66 -1.42
N ALA A 229 3.29 32.38 -0.31
CA ALA A 229 4.42 33.25 -0.04
C ALA A 229 5.22 32.70 1.15
N GLN A 230 6.54 32.65 1.01
CA GLN A 230 7.48 32.19 2.03
C GLN A 230 8.50 33.29 2.29
N GLY A 231 8.76 33.60 3.56
CA GLY A 231 9.61 34.74 3.93
C GLY A 231 8.90 36.09 3.75
N GLY A 232 9.53 37.15 4.24
CA GLY A 232 8.91 38.47 4.35
C GLY A 232 7.75 38.53 5.36
N SER A 233 7.14 39.69 5.47
CA SER A 233 6.04 39.95 6.41
C SER A 233 4.76 39.20 6.00
N GLN A 234 4.09 38.61 7.01
CA GLN A 234 2.80 37.93 6.84
C GLN A 234 1.66 38.84 6.35
N HIS A 235 1.82 40.17 6.38
CA HIS A 235 0.80 41.11 5.91
C HIS A 235 0.43 40.93 4.42
N ILE A 236 1.32 40.33 3.62
CA ILE A 236 1.04 39.98 2.22
C ILE A 236 -0.18 39.06 2.09
N ALA A 237 -0.50 38.25 3.11
CA ALA A 237 -1.61 37.31 3.11
C ALA A 237 -2.97 37.97 2.82
N SER A 238 -3.13 39.25 3.17
CA SER A 238 -4.36 40.03 2.92
C SER A 238 -4.74 40.13 1.43
N ILE A 239 -3.76 39.96 0.54
CA ILE A 239 -3.92 40.12 -0.90
C ILE A 239 -3.65 38.82 -1.66
N LEU A 240 -3.00 37.82 -1.04
CA LEU A 240 -2.87 36.49 -1.64
C LEU A 240 -4.24 35.78 -1.80
N SER A 241 -5.25 36.16 -1.01
CA SER A 241 -6.63 35.65 -1.17
C SER A 241 -7.35 36.22 -2.39
N ASP A 242 -6.88 37.35 -2.95
CA ASP A 242 -7.40 37.98 -4.15
C ASP A 242 -6.23 38.33 -5.09
N VAL A 243 -5.67 37.29 -5.70
CA VAL A 243 -4.48 37.35 -6.57
C VAL A 243 -4.68 38.30 -7.76
N TYR A 244 -5.94 38.55 -8.13
CA TYR A 244 -6.33 39.46 -9.21
C TYR A 244 -6.59 40.90 -8.72
N SER A 245 -6.32 41.18 -7.45
CA SER A 245 -6.49 42.51 -6.86
C SER A 245 -5.64 43.55 -7.62
N PRO A 246 -6.22 44.72 -7.97
CA PRO A 246 -5.48 45.82 -8.58
C PRO A 246 -4.30 46.33 -7.75
N THR A 247 -4.27 46.06 -6.44
CA THR A 247 -3.20 46.49 -5.52
C THR A 247 -2.04 45.48 -5.42
N PHE A 248 -2.17 44.30 -6.03
CA PHE A 248 -1.21 43.20 -5.90
C PHE A 248 0.24 43.63 -6.15
N LYS A 249 0.50 44.39 -7.21
CA LYS A 249 1.87 44.87 -7.54
C LYS A 249 2.46 45.78 -6.48
N THR A 250 1.65 46.68 -5.91
CA THR A 250 2.12 47.62 -4.87
C THR A 250 2.49 46.86 -3.61
N GLU A 251 1.67 45.89 -3.25
CA GLU A 251 1.78 45.14 -2.00
C GLU A 251 2.85 44.06 -2.09
N PHE A 252 3.02 43.46 -3.26
CA PHE A 252 4.18 42.66 -3.60
C PHE A 252 5.48 43.45 -3.42
N LYS A 253 5.54 44.70 -3.89
CA LYS A 253 6.71 45.57 -3.67
C LYS A 253 6.96 45.88 -2.20
N GLU A 254 5.91 46.12 -1.41
CA GLU A 254 6.07 46.32 0.03
C GLU A 254 6.55 45.04 0.73
N TRP A 255 6.03 43.87 0.36
CA TRP A 255 6.50 42.59 0.87
C TRP A 255 7.98 42.34 0.54
N LEU A 256 8.45 42.66 -0.68
CA LEU A 256 9.86 42.53 -1.06
C LEU A 256 10.79 43.31 -0.10
N LYS A 257 10.38 44.48 0.38
CA LYS A 257 11.18 45.30 1.32
C LYS A 257 11.33 44.64 2.69
N THR A 258 10.43 43.73 3.05
CA THR A 258 10.42 43.05 4.36
C THR A 258 11.24 41.75 4.36
N ILE A 259 11.62 41.22 3.19
CA ILE A 259 12.39 39.97 3.09
C ILE A 259 13.72 40.01 3.87
N PRO A 260 14.51 41.11 3.85
CA PRO A 260 15.74 41.20 4.63
C PRO A 260 15.55 40.96 6.13
N ASP A 261 14.42 41.39 6.69
CA ASP A 261 14.11 41.27 8.13
C ASP A 261 13.51 39.91 8.48
N TYR A 262 12.86 39.25 7.52
CA TYR A 262 12.16 37.98 7.72
C TYR A 262 12.55 36.91 6.66
N PRO A 263 13.84 36.56 6.52
CA PRO A 263 14.24 35.53 5.56
C PRO A 263 13.76 34.14 6.01
N LYS A 264 13.20 33.35 5.09
CA LYS A 264 12.80 31.96 5.33
C LYS A 264 13.50 31.04 4.34
N ALA A 265 13.75 29.79 4.72
CA ALA A 265 14.18 28.75 3.78
C ALA A 265 13.05 28.43 2.79
N PHE A 266 13.33 28.50 1.49
CA PHE A 266 12.35 28.22 0.44
C PHE A 266 12.85 27.24 -0.64
N ARG A 267 14.17 27.13 -0.84
CA ARG A 267 14.79 26.07 -1.64
C ARG A 267 15.88 25.39 -0.83
N PHE A 268 15.90 24.07 -0.81
CA PHE A 268 16.84 23.33 0.02
C PHE A 268 17.14 21.94 -0.54
N GLN A 269 18.37 21.49 -0.35
CA GLN A 269 18.78 20.14 -0.69
C GLN A 269 18.76 19.25 0.55
N ILE A 270 18.40 17.99 0.35
CA ILE A 270 18.35 17.00 1.42
C ILE A 270 19.33 15.85 1.13
N GLY A 271 19.99 15.37 2.18
CA GLY A 271 20.84 14.17 2.15
C GLY A 271 20.15 13.00 2.85
N SER A 272 20.56 11.75 2.57
CA SER A 272 20.01 10.60 3.29
C SER A 272 20.44 10.67 4.75
N ILE A 273 19.55 10.38 5.70
CA ILE A 273 19.91 10.40 7.13
C ILE A 273 21.01 9.36 7.46
N THR A 274 21.13 8.32 6.63
CA THR A 274 22.19 7.31 6.74
C THR A 274 23.57 7.84 6.42
N ASP A 275 23.68 8.98 5.73
CA ASP A 275 24.97 9.59 5.37
C ASP A 275 25.62 10.22 6.60
N LEU A 276 24.80 10.69 7.56
CA LEU A 276 25.27 11.17 8.87
C LEU A 276 25.79 10.05 9.78
N LEU A 277 25.56 8.78 9.41
CA LEU A 277 25.93 7.60 10.20
C LEU A 277 27.09 6.82 9.57
N ASP A 278 27.72 7.39 8.53
CA ASP A 278 28.87 6.80 7.85
C ASP A 278 30.18 7.22 8.52
N PHE A 279 30.38 6.77 9.75
CA PHE A 279 31.52 7.18 10.55
C PHE A 279 32.81 6.50 10.09
N ARG A 280 33.91 7.26 10.04
CA ARG A 280 35.25 6.65 9.94
C ARG A 280 35.63 6.08 11.31
N ALA A 281 36.37 4.98 11.31
CA ALA A 281 36.87 4.34 12.54
C ALA A 281 37.55 5.36 13.48
N ASN A 282 38.45 6.18 12.93
CA ASN A 282 39.19 7.19 13.68
C ASN A 282 38.32 8.33 14.24
N ASP A 283 37.11 8.55 13.69
CA ASP A 283 36.17 9.54 14.24
C ASP A 283 35.40 8.97 15.45
N LEU A 284 35.22 7.65 15.52
CA LEU A 284 34.56 6.96 16.65
C LEU A 284 35.54 6.64 17.76
N PHE A 285 36.74 6.21 17.40
CA PHE A 285 37.77 5.78 18.30
C PHE A 285 39.07 6.50 17.97
N GLN A 286 39.51 7.38 18.87
CA GLN A 286 40.85 7.95 18.77
C GLN A 286 41.89 6.83 18.98
N ASP A 287 43.10 6.98 18.42
CA ASP A 287 44.19 5.99 18.50
C ASP A 287 44.79 5.82 19.93
N ASP A 288 44.08 6.31 20.94
CA ASP A 288 44.46 6.18 22.33
C ASP A 288 44.21 4.75 22.83
N SER A 289 45.17 4.24 23.60
CA SER A 289 45.01 3.00 24.34
C SER A 289 44.01 3.21 25.48
N VAL A 290 42.90 2.47 25.47
CA VAL A 290 41.87 2.53 26.51
C VAL A 290 42.08 1.40 27.51
N ASP A 291 42.26 1.73 28.79
CA ASP A 291 42.48 0.80 29.90
C ASP A 291 41.23 0.57 30.78
N TRP A 292 40.09 1.14 30.38
CA TRP A 292 38.83 1.07 31.12
C TRP A 292 37.69 0.45 30.29
N GLY A 293 36.59 0.11 30.96
CA GLY A 293 35.40 -0.47 30.32
C GLY A 293 35.64 -1.85 29.72
N CYS A 294 34.79 -2.24 28.77
CA CYS A 294 34.85 -3.53 28.10
C CYS A 294 36.13 -3.73 27.28
N GLU A 295 36.65 -2.66 26.67
CA GLU A 295 37.87 -2.70 25.85
C GLU A 295 39.12 -2.90 26.72
N GLY A 296 39.27 -2.12 27.79
CA GLY A 296 40.40 -2.27 28.72
C GLY A 296 40.42 -3.62 29.45
N ASN A 297 39.25 -4.23 29.64
CA ASN A 297 39.09 -5.54 30.30
C ASN A 297 38.87 -6.69 29.31
N ALA A 298 39.17 -6.51 28.01
CA ALA A 298 38.88 -7.53 26.99
C ALA A 298 39.49 -8.91 27.30
N ALA A 299 40.69 -8.94 27.89
CA ALA A 299 41.37 -10.17 28.32
C ALA A 299 40.73 -10.86 29.54
N HIS A 300 39.89 -10.15 30.29
CA HIS A 300 39.23 -10.61 31.51
C HIS A 300 37.71 -10.84 31.32
N LEU A 301 37.21 -10.77 30.07
CA LEU A 301 35.80 -11.04 29.78
C LEU A 301 35.47 -12.51 30.03
N GLN A 302 34.45 -12.72 30.85
CA GLN A 302 33.79 -14.00 31.10
C GLN A 302 32.49 -14.07 30.30
N THR A 303 31.96 -15.28 30.12
CA THR A 303 30.71 -15.54 29.38
C THR A 303 29.70 -16.25 30.27
N GLU A 304 28.42 -15.88 30.19
CA GLU A 304 27.30 -16.63 30.77
C GLU A 304 26.18 -16.85 29.74
N GLU A 305 25.47 -17.96 29.84
CA GLU A 305 24.28 -18.24 29.04
C GLU A 305 23.03 -17.71 29.76
N LYS A 306 22.29 -16.83 29.11
CA LYS A 306 21.06 -16.27 29.69
C LYS A 306 19.99 -16.12 28.62
N GLY A 307 18.90 -16.87 28.76
CA GLY A 307 17.79 -16.83 27.80
C GLY A 307 18.15 -17.34 26.39
N GLY A 308 19.15 -18.22 26.27
CA GLY A 308 19.63 -18.73 24.98
C GLY A 308 20.62 -17.80 24.26
N GLU A 309 21.07 -16.72 24.89
CA GLU A 309 22.13 -15.84 24.39
C GLU A 309 23.37 -15.92 25.28
N THR A 310 24.55 -16.02 24.64
CA THR A 310 25.85 -15.89 25.31
C THR A 310 26.14 -14.41 25.60
N ILE A 311 26.12 -14.02 26.87
CA ILE A 311 26.40 -12.65 27.30
C ILE A 311 27.82 -12.58 27.88
N LYS A 312 28.57 -11.54 27.52
CA LYS A 312 29.92 -11.29 28.05
C LYS A 312 29.89 -10.27 29.19
N TYR A 313 30.74 -10.46 30.19
CA TYR A 313 30.89 -9.53 31.32
C TYR A 313 32.30 -9.56 31.92
N TYR A 314 32.67 -8.53 32.67
CA TYR A 314 33.85 -8.54 33.55
C TYR A 314 33.44 -8.19 34.98
N GLU A 315 34.25 -8.59 35.94
CA GLU A 315 34.04 -8.35 37.37
C GLU A 315 35.10 -7.38 37.89
N VAL A 316 34.67 -6.43 38.72
CA VAL A 316 35.54 -5.51 39.44
C VAL A 316 35.24 -5.65 40.93
N GLU A 317 36.28 -5.88 41.74
CA GLU A 317 36.18 -5.84 43.19
C GLU A 317 36.27 -4.39 43.68
N ASP A 318 35.26 -3.95 44.45
CA ASP A 318 35.30 -2.69 45.20
C ASP A 318 35.09 -2.92 46.70
N ASP A 319 35.22 -1.85 47.50
CA ASP A 319 35.06 -1.89 48.96
C ASP A 319 33.66 -2.39 49.42
N HIS A 320 32.70 -2.51 48.51
CA HIS A 320 31.34 -2.99 48.73
C HIS A 320 31.07 -4.37 48.10
N GLY A 321 32.07 -5.04 47.53
CA GLY A 321 32.00 -6.38 46.96
C GLY A 321 32.30 -6.45 45.46
N THR A 322 32.03 -7.60 44.85
CA THR A 322 32.25 -7.82 43.41
C THR A 322 31.09 -7.24 42.59
N ARG A 323 31.37 -6.29 41.69
CA ARG A 323 30.40 -5.74 40.72
C ARG A 323 30.63 -6.33 39.33
N ARG A 324 29.54 -6.73 38.68
CA ARG A 324 29.53 -7.23 37.29
C ARG A 324 29.18 -6.14 36.30
N TYR A 325 29.95 -6.05 35.23
CA TYR A 325 29.74 -5.13 34.11
C TYR A 325 29.57 -5.90 32.82
N TYR A 326 28.41 -5.74 32.17
CA TYR A 326 28.05 -6.46 30.96
C TYR A 326 28.53 -5.72 29.70
N CYS A 327 29.00 -6.50 28.71
CA CYS A 327 29.60 -6.02 27.48
C CYS A 327 28.85 -6.55 26.26
N GLU A 328 28.19 -5.65 25.53
CA GLU A 328 27.53 -5.96 24.25
C GLU A 328 28.56 -6.25 23.14
N PHE A 329 29.72 -5.59 23.21
CA PHE A 329 30.81 -5.74 22.22
C PHE A 329 32.13 -6.05 22.93
N ASP A 330 32.97 -6.84 22.28
CA ASP A 330 34.29 -7.27 22.79
C ASP A 330 35.47 -6.55 22.11
N SER A 331 35.19 -5.70 21.11
CA SER A 331 36.21 -5.01 20.32
C SER A 331 35.64 -3.80 19.59
N ARG A 332 36.50 -2.82 19.28
CA ARG A 332 36.14 -1.68 18.40
C ARG A 332 35.60 -2.16 17.05
N GLN A 333 36.23 -3.20 16.47
CA GLN A 333 35.79 -3.80 15.22
C GLN A 333 34.36 -4.36 15.29
N ALA A 334 33.98 -4.97 16.42
CA ALA A 334 32.61 -5.45 16.62
C ALA A 334 31.60 -4.30 16.66
N VAL A 335 31.96 -3.18 17.29
CA VAL A 335 31.13 -1.96 17.30
C VAL A 335 30.99 -1.39 15.88
N GLU A 336 32.08 -1.25 15.14
CA GLU A 336 32.07 -0.77 13.75
C GLU A 336 31.16 -1.63 12.86
N ASN A 337 31.33 -2.96 12.94
CA ASN A 337 30.50 -3.90 12.19
C ASN A 337 29.02 -3.77 12.55
N ALA A 338 28.71 -3.57 13.84
CA ALA A 338 27.34 -3.42 14.30
C ALA A 338 26.72 -2.09 13.83
N VAL A 339 27.48 -0.99 13.88
CA VAL A 339 27.09 0.33 13.33
C VAL A 339 26.82 0.23 11.83
N GLN A 340 27.73 -0.39 11.06
CA GLN A 340 27.55 -0.59 9.62
C GLN A 340 26.31 -1.41 9.30
N ARG A 341 26.07 -2.53 10.02
CA ARG A 341 24.88 -3.37 9.84
C ARG A 341 23.58 -2.60 10.16
N ARG A 342 23.56 -1.84 11.26
CA ARG A 342 22.41 -0.98 11.62
C ARG A 342 22.17 0.09 10.55
N ARG A 343 23.22 0.73 10.03
CA ARG A 343 23.12 1.72 8.95
C ARG A 343 22.55 1.12 7.67
N LEU A 344 23.03 -0.05 7.24
CA LEU A 344 22.52 -0.76 6.05
C LEU A 344 21.05 -1.17 6.23
N SER A 345 20.70 -1.65 7.42
CA SER A 345 19.32 -1.98 7.77
C SER A 345 18.41 -0.76 7.82
N LEU A 346 18.90 0.38 8.33
CA LEU A 346 18.18 1.65 8.30
C LEU A 346 17.95 2.14 6.87
N LYS A 347 18.97 2.04 6.01
CA LYS A 347 18.84 2.36 4.59
C LYS A 347 17.73 1.55 3.92
N ARG A 348 17.70 0.23 4.15
CA ARG A 348 16.62 -0.64 3.67
C ARG A 348 15.26 -0.28 4.25
N ALA A 349 15.20 0.02 5.54
CA ALA A 349 13.96 0.42 6.18
C ALA A 349 13.40 1.73 5.58
N ILE A 350 14.29 2.67 5.25
CA ILE A 350 13.93 3.91 4.56
C ILE A 350 13.42 3.59 3.15
N GLU A 351 14.07 2.73 2.38
CA GLU A 351 13.59 2.32 1.05
C GLU A 351 12.16 1.75 1.11
N ILE A 352 11.91 0.82 2.04
CA ILE A 352 10.58 0.23 2.26
C ILE A 352 9.58 1.29 2.74
N TYR A 353 9.95 2.14 3.70
CA TYR A 353 9.10 3.23 4.16
C TYR A 353 8.77 4.19 3.02
N MET A 354 9.75 4.52 2.18
CA MET A 354 9.58 5.40 1.03
C MET A 354 8.62 4.79 0.01
N GLU A 355 8.51 3.46 -0.11
CA GLU A 355 7.54 2.77 -0.97
C GLU A 355 6.16 2.62 -0.31
N GLU A 356 6.09 1.95 0.84
CA GLU A 356 4.85 1.54 1.52
C GLU A 356 4.22 2.69 2.35
N GLY A 357 5.02 3.64 2.82
CA GLY A 357 4.63 4.71 3.74
C GLY A 357 4.66 4.28 5.21
N ALA A 358 4.22 5.20 6.08
CA ALA A 358 3.95 4.86 7.47
C ALA A 358 2.78 3.88 7.52
N MET A 359 3.00 2.69 8.07
CA MET A 359 1.93 1.73 8.29
C MET A 359 1.78 1.49 9.76
N SER A 360 0.56 1.64 10.27
CA SER A 360 0.29 1.14 11.60
C SER A 360 0.20 -0.39 11.52
N ILE A 361 1.11 -1.05 12.21
CA ILE A 361 1.06 -2.51 12.41
C ILE A 361 0.15 -2.87 13.58
N SER A 362 -0.08 -1.93 14.50
CA SER A 362 -0.96 -2.08 15.67
C SER A 362 -2.42 -1.80 15.34
N ASP A 363 -2.67 -0.84 14.45
CA ASP A 363 -4.00 -0.33 14.13
C ASP A 363 -4.25 -0.40 12.62
N ILE A 364 -5.13 -1.30 12.22
CA ILE A 364 -5.45 -1.58 10.83
C ILE A 364 -6.91 -1.23 10.59
N GLU A 365 -7.13 -0.22 9.75
CA GLU A 365 -8.45 0.13 9.23
C GLU A 365 -8.68 -0.58 7.89
N LEU A 366 -9.74 -1.39 7.84
CA LEU A 366 -10.20 -2.07 6.65
C LEU A 366 -11.49 -1.39 6.18
N ASN A 367 -11.47 -0.86 4.97
CA ASN A 367 -12.58 -0.09 4.45
C ASN A 367 -13.72 -1.01 4.01
N ALA A 368 -14.93 -0.45 4.01
CA ALA A 368 -16.07 -1.11 3.39
C ALA A 368 -15.75 -1.38 1.92
N CYS A 369 -16.09 -2.58 1.47
CA CYS A 369 -15.90 -2.94 0.08
C CYS A 369 -17.25 -3.23 -0.53
N THR A 370 -17.52 -2.62 -1.68
CA THR A 370 -18.52 -3.21 -2.56
C THR A 370 -17.98 -4.56 -3.01
N PRO A 371 -18.78 -5.64 -3.00
CA PRO A 371 -18.36 -6.88 -3.60
C PRO A 371 -18.07 -6.55 -5.07
N HIS A 372 -16.80 -6.49 -5.43
CA HIS A 372 -16.45 -6.31 -6.82
C HIS A 372 -17.00 -7.53 -7.54
N SER A 373 -18.03 -7.33 -8.36
CA SER A 373 -18.27 -8.15 -9.54
C SER A 373 -17.14 -7.87 -10.54
N ASP A 374 -15.89 -8.03 -10.13
CA ASP A 374 -14.69 -7.80 -10.94
C ASP A 374 -13.46 -8.30 -10.16
N GLN A 375 -13.37 -9.62 -10.03
CA GLN A 375 -12.12 -10.28 -10.37
C GLN A 375 -12.33 -10.89 -11.75
N THR A 376 -12.32 -10.04 -12.77
CA THR A 376 -11.56 -10.42 -13.96
C THR A 376 -10.16 -10.69 -13.44
N PHE A 377 -9.85 -11.99 -13.30
CA PHE A 377 -8.48 -12.45 -13.36
C PHE A 377 -7.82 -11.60 -14.45
N LYS A 378 -6.82 -10.78 -14.08
CA LYS A 378 -5.77 -10.42 -15.02
C LYS A 378 -5.02 -11.72 -15.32
N ASP A 379 -5.70 -12.62 -16.02
CA ASP A 379 -5.03 -13.64 -16.80
C ASP A 379 -4.13 -12.87 -17.73
N ASN A 380 -2.86 -13.29 -17.73
CA ASN A 380 -1.86 -12.86 -18.68
C ASN A 380 -2.49 -12.61 -20.05
N HIS A 381 -2.08 -11.53 -20.71
CA HIS A 381 -2.30 -11.30 -22.12
C HIS A 381 -1.76 -12.48 -22.94
N GLN A 382 -2.54 -13.54 -23.04
CA GLN A 382 -2.55 -14.52 -24.09
C GLN A 382 -4.00 -14.62 -24.53
N SER A 383 -4.26 -14.15 -25.74
CA SER A 383 -5.57 -14.19 -26.36
C SER A 383 -6.14 -15.62 -26.23
N PRO A 384 -7.38 -15.82 -25.74
CA PRO A 384 -7.99 -17.15 -25.55
C PRO A 384 -8.10 -17.99 -26.83
N PHE A 385 -7.73 -17.41 -27.98
CA PHE A 385 -7.82 -17.95 -29.32
C PHE A 385 -6.71 -18.92 -29.69
N LEU A 386 -5.60 -18.96 -28.95
CA LEU A 386 -4.40 -19.76 -29.27
C LEU A 386 -4.40 -21.18 -28.68
N THR A 387 -5.35 -21.54 -27.82
CA THR A 387 -5.45 -22.93 -27.31
C THR A 387 -6.33 -23.78 -28.21
N THR A 388 -5.73 -24.75 -28.91
CA THR A 388 -6.44 -25.87 -29.56
C THR A 388 -7.16 -26.69 -28.49
N ARG A 389 -8.48 -26.86 -28.65
CA ARG A 389 -9.33 -27.63 -27.74
C ARG A 389 -10.25 -28.54 -28.54
N GLU A 390 -10.69 -29.63 -27.92
CA GLU A 390 -11.54 -30.64 -28.55
C GLU A 390 -12.85 -30.04 -29.10
N PRO A 391 -13.30 -30.46 -30.30
CA PRO A 391 -14.55 -30.01 -30.90
C PRO A 391 -15.77 -30.43 -30.05
N LEU A 392 -16.70 -29.50 -29.86
CA LEU A 392 -17.96 -29.73 -29.12
C LEU A 392 -19.02 -30.27 -30.07
N SER A 393 -19.72 -31.33 -29.67
CA SER A 393 -20.84 -31.83 -30.44
C SER A 393 -22.08 -30.94 -30.25
N TRP A 394 -22.84 -30.69 -31.31
CA TRP A 394 -24.10 -29.92 -31.22
C TRP A 394 -25.12 -30.60 -30.31
N ALA A 395 -25.07 -31.94 -30.20
CA ALA A 395 -25.93 -32.70 -29.31
C ALA A 395 -25.69 -32.37 -27.82
N ASP A 396 -24.45 -32.07 -27.44
CA ASP A 396 -24.12 -31.65 -26.07
C ASP A 396 -24.56 -30.21 -25.78
N ILE A 397 -24.51 -29.35 -26.80
CA ILE A 397 -24.90 -27.93 -26.71
C ILE A 397 -26.40 -27.73 -26.48
N ILE A 398 -27.24 -28.56 -27.10
CA ILE A 398 -28.71 -28.44 -27.00
C ILE A 398 -29.32 -29.28 -25.87
N LYS A 399 -28.52 -30.00 -25.09
CA LYS A 399 -29.01 -30.82 -23.98
C LYS A 399 -29.58 -29.92 -22.89
N ASP A 400 -30.82 -30.20 -22.49
CA ASP A 400 -31.53 -29.42 -21.48
C ASP A 400 -30.68 -29.21 -20.22
N SER A 401 -30.58 -27.96 -19.77
CA SER A 401 -29.78 -27.50 -18.62
C SER A 401 -28.26 -27.44 -18.83
N THR A 402 -27.75 -27.67 -20.04
CA THR A 402 -26.33 -27.43 -20.33
C THR A 402 -26.06 -25.93 -20.40
N VAL A 403 -25.16 -25.44 -19.55
CA VAL A 403 -24.72 -24.05 -19.53
C VAL A 403 -23.42 -23.94 -20.31
N LEU A 404 -23.45 -23.10 -21.34
CA LEU A 404 -22.34 -22.83 -22.24
C LEU A 404 -21.78 -21.45 -21.91
N LYS A 405 -20.46 -21.29 -21.98
CA LYS A 405 -19.81 -19.99 -21.93
C LYS A 405 -19.56 -19.56 -23.38
N VAL A 406 -20.03 -18.37 -23.76
CA VAL A 406 -19.79 -17.80 -25.09
C VAL A 406 -18.94 -16.54 -24.93
N SER A 407 -17.79 -16.50 -25.63
CA SER A 407 -16.88 -15.36 -25.64
C SER A 407 -16.86 -14.70 -27.00
N PHE A 408 -17.09 -13.39 -27.04
CA PHE A 408 -16.92 -12.51 -28.19
C PHE A 408 -15.50 -11.93 -28.19
N ASP A 409 -14.95 -11.79 -29.39
CA ASP A 409 -13.72 -11.04 -29.68
C ASP A 409 -13.91 -10.39 -31.05
N MET A 410 -14.33 -9.14 -31.03
CA MET A 410 -14.67 -8.32 -32.18
C MET A 410 -13.88 -7.00 -32.10
N VAL A 411 -13.87 -6.25 -33.19
CA VAL A 411 -13.19 -4.93 -33.22
C VAL A 411 -14.04 -3.87 -32.50
N ASP A 412 -15.35 -3.89 -32.73
CA ASP A 412 -16.27 -2.87 -32.24
C ASP A 412 -17.36 -3.47 -31.34
N ASP A 413 -17.84 -2.66 -30.40
CA ASP A 413 -19.02 -3.00 -29.59
C ASP A 413 -20.29 -3.04 -30.45
N LEU A 414 -21.21 -3.94 -30.12
CA LEU A 414 -22.54 -4.01 -30.71
C LEU A 414 -23.59 -3.49 -29.70
N PRO A 415 -23.89 -2.18 -29.69
CA PRO A 415 -25.01 -1.64 -28.92
C PRO A 415 -26.35 -2.20 -29.40
N ASN A 416 -27.19 -2.62 -28.45
CA ASN A 416 -28.50 -3.17 -28.71
C ASN A 416 -29.56 -2.06 -28.80
N ALA A 417 -30.40 -2.11 -29.83
CA ALA A 417 -31.43 -1.11 -30.11
C ALA A 417 -32.55 -1.07 -29.05
N GLN A 418 -32.72 -2.12 -28.25
CA GLN A 418 -33.83 -2.23 -27.30
C GLN A 418 -33.44 -1.76 -25.89
N ARG A 419 -32.31 -2.24 -25.35
CA ARG A 419 -31.82 -1.92 -24.00
C ARG A 419 -30.31 -2.02 -23.93
N SER A 420 -29.68 -1.08 -23.23
CA SER A 420 -28.22 -1.07 -23.00
C SER A 420 -27.70 -2.31 -22.26
N THR A 421 -28.55 -2.96 -21.44
CA THR A 421 -28.23 -4.21 -20.74
C THR A 421 -27.99 -5.40 -21.69
N PHE A 422 -28.43 -5.29 -22.94
CA PHE A 422 -28.26 -6.33 -23.97
C PHE A 422 -27.16 -6.00 -24.98
N ASN A 423 -26.38 -4.94 -24.72
CA ASN A 423 -25.20 -4.61 -25.52
C ASN A 423 -24.21 -5.78 -25.50
N ILE A 424 -23.64 -6.10 -26.66
CA ILE A 424 -22.56 -7.07 -26.76
C ILE A 424 -21.26 -6.28 -26.88
N GLY A 425 -20.44 -6.32 -25.84
CA GLY A 425 -19.11 -5.73 -25.88
C GLY A 425 -18.18 -6.52 -26.81
N HIS A 426 -17.22 -5.82 -27.41
CA HIS A 426 -16.24 -6.38 -28.33
C HIS A 426 -15.44 -7.54 -27.71
N ASN A 427 -15.18 -7.51 -26.40
CA ASN A 427 -14.51 -8.58 -25.62
C ASN A 427 -15.41 -9.17 -24.51
N MET A 428 -16.66 -9.49 -24.84
CA MET A 428 -17.65 -9.92 -23.86
C MET A 428 -17.72 -11.44 -23.68
N THR A 429 -17.87 -11.91 -22.44
CA THR A 429 -18.25 -13.31 -22.16
C THR A 429 -19.58 -13.43 -21.43
N ARG A 430 -20.47 -14.32 -21.87
CA ARG A 430 -21.75 -14.63 -21.19
C ARG A 430 -22.04 -16.11 -21.11
N LEU A 431 -22.90 -16.48 -20.15
CA LEU A 431 -23.45 -17.83 -20.07
C LEU A 431 -24.71 -17.91 -20.94
N VAL A 432 -24.83 -19.00 -21.69
CA VAL A 432 -25.92 -19.26 -22.61
C VAL A 432 -26.42 -20.68 -22.40
N LYS A 433 -27.74 -20.90 -22.40
CA LYS A 433 -28.32 -22.25 -22.34
C LYS A 433 -29.52 -22.39 -23.25
N PHE A 434 -29.71 -23.57 -23.81
CA PHE A 434 -30.92 -23.94 -24.53
C PHE A 434 -31.91 -24.57 -23.55
N TYR A 435 -33.12 -24.03 -23.49
CA TYR A 435 -34.18 -24.54 -22.62
C TYR A 435 -35.54 -24.20 -23.22
N GLU A 436 -36.50 -25.12 -23.19
CA GLU A 436 -37.87 -24.92 -23.71
C GLU A 436 -37.91 -24.30 -25.13
N LYS A 437 -37.05 -24.78 -26.03
CA LYS A 437 -36.93 -24.30 -27.43
C LYS A 437 -36.53 -22.82 -27.57
N LYS A 438 -35.88 -22.24 -26.56
CA LYS A 438 -35.32 -20.87 -26.59
C LYS A 438 -33.88 -20.85 -26.09
N TRP A 439 -33.12 -19.87 -26.56
CA TRP A 439 -31.79 -19.56 -26.07
C TRP A 439 -31.86 -18.49 -24.99
N TYR A 440 -31.42 -18.83 -23.79
CA TYR A 440 -31.32 -17.91 -22.67
C TYR A 440 -29.90 -17.41 -22.56
N THR A 441 -29.72 -16.09 -22.55
CA THR A 441 -28.44 -15.46 -22.21
C THR A 441 -28.51 -14.94 -20.78
N SER A 442 -27.45 -15.16 -19.99
CA SER A 442 -27.39 -14.68 -18.61
C SER A 442 -27.17 -13.17 -18.55
N ASP A 443 -27.57 -12.57 -17.43
CA ASP A 443 -27.13 -11.22 -17.05
C ASP A 443 -25.67 -11.26 -16.57
N ASN A 444 -25.13 -10.09 -16.20
CA ASN A 444 -23.75 -9.92 -15.76
C ASN A 444 -23.43 -10.71 -14.47
N ASP A 445 -24.44 -10.96 -13.64
CA ASP A 445 -24.32 -11.75 -12.41
C ASP A 445 -24.43 -13.27 -12.65
N GLY A 446 -24.56 -13.70 -13.92
CA GLY A 446 -24.69 -15.09 -14.31
C GLY A 446 -26.10 -15.67 -14.15
N SER A 447 -27.08 -14.88 -13.69
CA SER A 447 -28.46 -15.32 -13.55
C SER A 447 -29.19 -15.34 -14.89
N PHE A 448 -30.13 -16.27 -15.06
CA PHE A 448 -30.95 -16.40 -16.27
C PHE A 448 -32.36 -15.90 -16.01
N HIS A 449 -32.82 -14.94 -16.81
CA HIS A 449 -34.17 -14.38 -16.71
C HIS A 449 -35.00 -14.64 -17.95
N LEU A 450 -36.33 -14.59 -17.80
CA LEU A 450 -37.28 -14.79 -18.91
C LEU A 450 -37.11 -13.75 -20.03
N TYR A 451 -36.66 -12.54 -19.72
CA TYR A 451 -36.39 -11.51 -20.73
C TYR A 451 -35.13 -11.76 -21.56
N GLY A 452 -34.22 -12.62 -21.09
CA GLY A 452 -33.01 -13.01 -21.83
C GLY A 452 -33.24 -14.15 -22.82
N ALA A 453 -34.50 -14.54 -23.06
CA ALA A 453 -34.89 -15.71 -23.85
C ALA A 453 -35.23 -15.34 -25.30
N TYR A 454 -34.48 -15.89 -26.25
CA TYR A 454 -34.64 -15.60 -27.67
C TYR A 454 -34.91 -16.87 -28.49
N GLY A 455 -35.85 -16.77 -29.43
CA GLY A 455 -36.20 -17.82 -30.40
C GLY A 455 -36.41 -17.24 -31.79
N ASN A 456 -35.63 -16.20 -32.16
CA ASN A 456 -35.74 -15.50 -33.44
C ASN A 456 -35.10 -16.30 -34.59
N ARG A 457 -35.63 -16.12 -35.81
CA ARG A 457 -35.12 -16.71 -37.08
C ARG A 457 -34.80 -18.20 -37.00
N ASN A 458 -35.75 -19.00 -36.50
CA ASN A 458 -35.65 -20.45 -36.43
C ASN A 458 -34.50 -20.97 -35.54
N THR A 459 -33.98 -20.18 -34.61
CA THR A 459 -32.99 -20.64 -33.59
C THR A 459 -33.56 -21.70 -32.64
N ASN A 460 -34.89 -21.83 -32.61
CA ASN A 460 -35.60 -22.94 -31.97
C ASN A 460 -35.56 -24.25 -32.78
N ASN A 461 -35.18 -24.20 -34.06
CA ASN A 461 -34.99 -25.37 -34.90
C ASN A 461 -33.55 -25.86 -34.79
N VAL A 462 -33.33 -26.85 -33.92
CA VAL A 462 -32.01 -27.40 -33.62
C VAL A 462 -31.29 -28.00 -34.84
N SER A 463 -31.99 -28.35 -35.93
CA SER A 463 -31.32 -28.85 -37.14
C SER A 463 -30.51 -27.78 -37.88
N LEU A 464 -30.79 -26.50 -37.63
CA LEU A 464 -30.10 -25.37 -38.27
C LEU A 464 -28.83 -24.94 -37.53
N ARG A 465 -28.56 -25.52 -36.35
CA ARG A 465 -27.35 -25.24 -35.54
C ARG A 465 -27.14 -23.76 -35.22
N LYS A 466 -28.22 -23.04 -34.93
CA LYS A 466 -28.19 -21.59 -34.65
C LYS A 466 -28.37 -21.30 -33.17
N ILE A 467 -27.59 -20.36 -32.67
CA ILE A 467 -27.66 -19.83 -31.30
C ILE A 467 -28.09 -18.37 -31.37
N SER A 468 -28.98 -17.94 -30.47
CA SER A 468 -29.35 -16.54 -30.30
C SER A 468 -28.79 -15.97 -29.01
N ILE A 469 -28.05 -14.87 -29.10
CA ILE A 469 -27.46 -14.16 -27.96
C ILE A 469 -28.00 -12.75 -27.97
N PHE A 470 -28.89 -12.41 -27.02
CA PHE A 470 -29.59 -11.12 -26.98
C PHE A 470 -30.28 -10.69 -28.29
N GLY A 471 -30.61 -11.65 -29.17
CA GLY A 471 -31.19 -11.42 -30.49
C GLY A 471 -30.20 -11.47 -31.66
N LEU A 472 -28.89 -11.55 -31.41
CA LEU A 472 -27.85 -11.82 -32.42
C LEU A 472 -27.88 -13.30 -32.77
N VAL A 473 -28.21 -13.63 -34.01
CA VAL A 473 -28.28 -15.01 -34.49
C VAL A 473 -26.98 -15.41 -35.15
N LEU A 474 -26.34 -16.45 -34.62
CA LEU A 474 -25.07 -16.98 -35.11
C LEU A 474 -25.18 -18.48 -35.36
N THR A 475 -24.50 -18.96 -36.39
CA THR A 475 -24.41 -20.38 -36.74
C THR A 475 -23.20 -21.00 -36.05
N PHE A 476 -23.40 -22.12 -35.37
CA PHE A 476 -22.35 -22.85 -34.67
C PHE A 476 -21.57 -23.79 -35.60
N ASN A 477 -20.25 -23.69 -35.54
CA ASN A 477 -19.31 -24.57 -36.23
C ASN A 477 -18.71 -25.58 -35.25
N GLU A 478 -19.02 -26.87 -35.44
CA GLU A 478 -18.51 -27.96 -34.60
C GLU A 478 -16.99 -28.18 -34.75
N VAL A 479 -16.37 -27.73 -35.85
CA VAL A 479 -14.94 -27.98 -36.12
C VAL A 479 -14.04 -27.22 -35.15
N ASP A 480 -14.38 -25.97 -34.85
CA ASP A 480 -13.55 -25.04 -34.07
C ASP A 480 -14.33 -24.31 -32.96
N ASN A 481 -15.56 -24.75 -32.71
CA ASN A 481 -16.51 -24.20 -31.75
C ASN A 481 -16.87 -22.72 -31.99
N SER A 482 -16.62 -22.20 -33.20
CA SER A 482 -16.90 -20.80 -33.54
C SER A 482 -18.38 -20.54 -33.82
N LEU A 483 -18.76 -19.28 -33.65
CA LEU A 483 -20.07 -18.73 -33.96
C LEU A 483 -19.92 -17.70 -35.07
N VAL A 484 -20.49 -18.02 -36.24
CA VAL A 484 -20.35 -17.25 -37.47
C VAL A 484 -21.66 -16.57 -37.81
N LEU A 485 -21.60 -15.31 -38.24
CA LEU A 485 -22.76 -14.59 -38.73
C LEU A 485 -23.06 -14.98 -40.18
N ASP A 486 -24.07 -15.83 -40.38
CA ASP A 486 -24.50 -16.24 -41.71
C ASP A 486 -25.15 -15.07 -42.48
N PRO A 487 -24.89 -14.90 -43.79
CA PRO A 487 -25.45 -13.81 -44.60
C PRO A 487 -26.96 -13.69 -44.51
N SER A 488 -27.64 -14.84 -44.36
CA SER A 488 -29.08 -14.86 -44.29
C SER A 488 -29.58 -14.30 -42.94
N ASP A 489 -28.82 -14.45 -41.84
CA ASP A 489 -29.17 -13.99 -40.48
C ASP A 489 -28.92 -12.49 -40.25
N PHE A 490 -28.04 -11.87 -41.04
CA PHE A 490 -27.63 -10.47 -40.92
C PHE A 490 -28.80 -9.50 -40.73
N LYS A 491 -29.81 -9.58 -41.60
CA LYS A 491 -30.96 -8.66 -41.58
C LYS A 491 -31.80 -8.76 -40.30
N VAL A 492 -31.85 -9.93 -39.67
CA VAL A 492 -32.58 -10.10 -38.41
C VAL A 492 -31.75 -9.66 -37.22
N SER A 493 -30.46 -10.00 -37.20
CA SER A 493 -29.52 -9.54 -36.17
C SER A 493 -29.39 -8.00 -36.15
N LYS A 494 -29.37 -7.35 -37.32
CA LYS A 494 -29.29 -5.89 -37.44
C LYS A 494 -30.48 -5.12 -36.85
N ARG A 495 -31.64 -5.78 -36.68
CA ARG A 495 -32.79 -5.17 -35.96
C ARG A 495 -32.53 -5.02 -34.47
N PHE A 496 -31.72 -5.91 -33.90
CA PHE A 496 -31.30 -5.85 -32.50
C PHE A 496 -30.02 -5.04 -32.34
N PHE A 497 -29.13 -5.06 -33.34
CA PHE A 497 -27.83 -4.38 -33.31
C PHE A 497 -27.69 -3.47 -34.56
N PRO A 498 -28.13 -2.20 -34.50
CA PRO A 498 -28.15 -1.32 -35.66
C PRO A 498 -26.76 -1.05 -36.27
N THR A 499 -25.72 -1.09 -35.45
CA THR A 499 -24.32 -0.90 -35.83
C THR A 499 -23.67 -2.14 -36.45
N LEU A 500 -24.40 -3.27 -36.55
CA LEU A 500 -23.89 -4.49 -37.17
C LEU A 500 -23.56 -4.22 -38.64
N ALA A 501 -22.27 -4.30 -38.97
CA ALA A 501 -21.70 -3.95 -40.25
C ALA A 501 -21.65 -5.14 -41.22
N GLU A 502 -21.73 -4.86 -42.53
CA GLU A 502 -21.83 -5.91 -43.56
C GLU A 502 -20.54 -6.74 -43.70
N ASP A 503 -19.40 -6.17 -43.33
CA ASP A 503 -18.09 -6.84 -43.29
C ASP A 503 -17.99 -7.90 -42.20
N MET A 504 -18.87 -7.88 -41.19
CA MET A 504 -18.96 -8.92 -40.16
C MET A 504 -19.65 -10.20 -40.66
N VAL A 505 -20.31 -10.16 -41.82
CA VAL A 505 -20.97 -11.33 -42.41
C VAL A 505 -19.93 -12.36 -42.86
N GLY A 506 -20.12 -13.62 -42.45
CA GLY A 506 -19.18 -14.71 -42.72
C GLY A 506 -17.95 -14.76 -41.82
N THR A 507 -17.83 -13.82 -40.87
CA THR A 507 -16.73 -13.79 -39.89
C THR A 507 -17.09 -14.54 -38.61
N GLN A 508 -16.07 -15.02 -37.89
CA GLN A 508 -16.24 -15.61 -36.55
C GLN A 508 -16.36 -14.49 -35.53
N LEU A 509 -17.52 -14.37 -34.89
CA LEU A 509 -17.78 -13.28 -33.93
C LEU A 509 -17.65 -13.74 -32.48
N ALA A 510 -17.79 -15.04 -32.23
CA ALA A 510 -17.67 -15.61 -30.89
C ALA A 510 -17.23 -17.07 -30.94
N ARG A 511 -16.90 -17.64 -29.78
CA ARG A 511 -16.59 -19.06 -29.59
C ARG A 511 -17.31 -19.63 -28.36
N VAL A 512 -17.69 -20.89 -28.42
CA VAL A 512 -18.44 -21.60 -27.37
C VAL A 512 -17.51 -22.51 -26.55
N TYR A 513 -17.74 -22.56 -25.24
CA TYR A 513 -17.04 -23.43 -24.28
C TYR A 513 -18.05 -24.13 -23.37
N ILE A 514 -17.79 -25.39 -22.97
CA ILE A 514 -18.56 -26.06 -21.91
C ILE A 514 -18.17 -25.44 -20.56
N SER A 515 -19.17 -25.02 -19.78
CA SER A 515 -18.97 -24.73 -18.36
C SER A 515 -18.90 -26.06 -17.61
N SER A 516 -17.72 -26.47 -17.14
CA SER A 516 -17.54 -27.71 -16.36
C SER A 516 -18.33 -27.62 -15.04
N THR A 517 -19.55 -28.14 -15.07
CA THR A 517 -20.37 -28.43 -13.88
C THR A 517 -20.64 -29.93 -13.89
N SER A 518 -19.62 -30.72 -13.56
CA SER A 518 -19.82 -32.16 -13.33
C SER A 518 -20.52 -32.33 -11.99
N SER A 519 -21.84 -32.50 -12.07
CA SER A 519 -22.71 -33.03 -11.04
C SER A 519 -22.36 -34.48 -10.71
N ASP A 520 -21.64 -34.72 -9.62
CA ASP A 520 -21.57 -36.06 -9.03
C ASP A 520 -22.79 -36.30 -8.14
N LYS A 521 -23.74 -37.07 -8.68
CA LYS A 521 -24.80 -37.72 -7.89
C LYS A 521 -24.27 -39.09 -7.42
N ARG A 522 -23.80 -39.18 -6.17
CA ARG A 522 -24.29 -40.11 -5.13
C ARG A 522 -23.39 -40.17 -3.89
N SER A 523 -24.06 -39.95 -2.76
CA SER A 523 -23.79 -40.44 -1.39
C SER A 523 -22.90 -39.60 -0.45
N THR A 524 -23.58 -39.24 0.65
CA THR A 524 -23.11 -38.79 1.97
C THR A 524 -22.52 -37.39 2.11
N SER A 525 -23.41 -36.47 2.52
CA SER A 525 -23.21 -35.21 3.23
C SER A 525 -21.76 -34.70 3.38
N ARG A 526 -21.33 -33.88 2.42
CA ARG A 526 -20.45 -32.74 2.71
C ARG A 526 -21.21 -31.49 2.32
N GLN A 527 -21.38 -30.57 3.27
CA GLN A 527 -21.94 -29.25 2.99
C GLN A 527 -21.13 -28.60 1.87
N PRO A 528 -21.77 -27.92 0.91
CA PRO A 528 -21.05 -27.13 -0.09
C PRO A 528 -20.17 -26.12 0.65
N SER A 529 -18.90 -26.02 0.23
CA SER A 529 -17.98 -25.01 0.75
C SER A 529 -18.60 -23.63 0.54
N ARG A 530 -18.96 -22.97 1.64
CA ARG A 530 -19.33 -21.55 1.65
C ARG A 530 -18.23 -20.79 0.91
N ALA A 531 -18.59 -20.07 -0.15
CA ALA A 531 -17.64 -19.23 -0.87
C ALA A 531 -17.08 -18.18 0.10
N ILE A 532 -15.76 -18.17 0.28
CA ILE A 532 -15.09 -17.20 1.15
C ILE A 532 -15.19 -15.83 0.46
N GLN A 533 -15.97 -14.92 1.04
CA GLN A 533 -16.10 -13.56 0.54
C GLN A 533 -15.10 -12.64 1.26
N LEU A 534 -13.84 -12.74 0.85
CA LEU A 534 -12.76 -11.87 1.32
C LEU A 534 -12.67 -10.63 0.43
N CYS A 535 -12.86 -9.44 0.99
CA CYS A 535 -12.90 -8.20 0.22
C CYS A 535 -11.55 -7.47 0.13
N GLN A 536 -10.98 -7.08 1.28
CA GLN A 536 -9.66 -6.44 1.35
C GLN A 536 -8.68 -7.36 2.07
N GLU A 537 -7.46 -7.42 1.56
CA GLU A 537 -6.31 -7.96 2.26
C GLU A 537 -5.17 -6.95 2.18
N LYS A 538 -4.56 -6.64 3.32
CA LYS A 538 -3.44 -5.70 3.38
C LYS A 538 -2.17 -6.46 3.78
N TRP A 539 -1.29 -6.63 2.82
CA TRP A 539 0.04 -7.21 3.02
C TRP A 539 1.08 -6.10 3.18
N SER A 540 2.10 -6.37 3.98
CA SER A 540 3.24 -5.47 4.16
C SER A 540 4.46 -6.23 4.66
N ASN A 541 5.66 -5.71 4.35
CA ASN A 541 6.91 -6.19 4.93
C ASN A 541 7.00 -6.02 6.45
N ALA A 542 6.15 -5.19 7.06
CA ALA A 542 6.06 -5.04 8.51
C ALA A 542 5.18 -6.11 9.19
N LEU A 543 4.29 -6.76 8.43
CA LEU A 543 3.39 -7.81 8.92
C LEU A 543 4.00 -9.21 8.78
N ARG A 544 5.22 -9.35 9.31
CA ARG A 544 5.94 -10.64 9.34
C ARG A 544 5.56 -11.43 10.57
N PHE A 545 5.52 -12.74 10.40
CA PHE A 545 5.17 -13.69 11.43
C PHE A 545 6.14 -14.85 11.38
N ASP A 546 6.76 -15.19 12.51
CA ASP A 546 7.71 -16.30 12.59
C ASP A 546 7.33 -17.22 13.76
N PRO A 547 6.59 -18.30 13.48
CA PRO A 547 6.14 -19.26 14.50
C PRO A 547 7.16 -20.37 14.79
N THR A 548 8.37 -20.32 14.21
CA THR A 548 9.37 -21.40 14.31
C THR A 548 10.06 -21.53 15.68
N ASP A 549 9.73 -20.65 16.62
CA ASP A 549 10.12 -20.84 18.02
C ASP A 549 9.48 -22.13 18.55
N THR A 550 10.24 -22.89 19.35
CA THR A 550 9.84 -24.19 19.92
C THR A 550 8.50 -24.19 20.64
N GLU A 551 8.04 -23.02 21.09
CA GLU A 551 6.81 -22.84 21.84
C GLU A 551 5.66 -22.23 21.03
N GLY A 552 5.89 -21.81 19.78
CA GLY A 552 4.90 -21.15 18.91
C GLY A 552 4.67 -19.66 19.22
N LYS A 553 3.90 -18.99 18.36
CA LYS A 553 3.57 -17.55 18.49
C LYS A 553 2.06 -17.29 18.39
N CYS A 554 1.59 -16.26 19.09
CA CYS A 554 0.20 -15.80 19.05
C CYS A 554 0.13 -14.38 18.50
N LEU A 555 -0.74 -14.17 17.51
CA LEU A 555 -1.17 -12.85 17.08
C LEU A 555 -2.37 -12.43 17.94
N HIS A 556 -2.14 -11.50 18.85
CA HIS A 556 -3.17 -10.89 19.70
C HIS A 556 -3.67 -9.62 19.04
N PHE A 557 -4.97 -9.36 19.09
CA PHE A 557 -5.57 -8.16 18.52
C PHE A 557 -6.96 -7.87 19.11
N THR A 558 -7.38 -6.61 19.03
CA THR A 558 -8.73 -6.17 19.39
C THR A 558 -9.44 -5.66 18.15
N ALA A 559 -10.65 -6.14 17.87
CA ALA A 559 -11.36 -5.77 16.65
C ALA A 559 -12.82 -5.39 16.86
N SER A 560 -13.33 -4.52 15.99
CA SER A 560 -14.76 -4.18 15.84
C SER A 560 -15.19 -4.27 14.37
N THR A 561 -16.33 -4.92 14.13
CA THR A 561 -16.97 -5.03 12.82
C THR A 561 -18.43 -5.44 12.98
N ALA A 562 -19.30 -4.94 12.09
CA ALA A 562 -20.68 -5.42 11.97
C ALA A 562 -20.79 -6.74 11.20
N GLY A 563 -19.75 -7.10 10.44
CA GLY A 563 -19.71 -8.28 9.59
C GLY A 563 -18.66 -9.29 10.04
N THR A 564 -17.91 -9.78 9.06
CA THR A 564 -16.93 -10.86 9.21
C THR A 564 -15.51 -10.30 9.19
N LEU A 565 -14.68 -10.79 10.12
CA LEU A 565 -13.25 -10.52 10.15
C LEU A 565 -12.48 -11.77 9.73
N PHE A 566 -11.43 -11.60 8.95
CA PHE A 566 -10.52 -12.66 8.53
C PHE A 566 -9.12 -12.38 9.09
N VAL A 567 -8.52 -13.40 9.69
CA VAL A 567 -7.09 -13.43 10.03
C VAL A 567 -6.41 -14.40 9.07
N ILE A 568 -5.37 -13.93 8.38
CA ILE A 568 -4.73 -14.64 7.28
C ILE A 568 -3.28 -14.87 7.65
N PHE A 569 -2.81 -16.11 7.54
CA PHE A 569 -1.38 -16.45 7.65
C PHE A 569 -0.94 -17.10 6.35
N ALA A 570 0.17 -16.65 5.77
CA ALA A 570 0.60 -17.09 4.45
C ALA A 570 2.08 -17.46 4.39
N ALA A 571 2.36 -18.56 3.69
CA ALA A 571 3.70 -18.83 3.18
C ALA A 571 3.97 -17.97 1.93
N LEU A 572 3.03 -17.94 0.97
CA LEU A 572 3.08 -17.08 -0.21
C LEU A 572 1.82 -16.19 -0.29
N PRO A 573 1.90 -14.92 0.11
CA PRO A 573 0.75 -14.02 0.13
C PRO A 573 -0.06 -13.95 -1.16
N LYS A 574 0.52 -14.13 -2.36
CA LYS A 574 -0.22 -14.07 -3.63
C LYS A 574 -0.98 -15.36 -3.97
N GLU A 575 -0.66 -16.49 -3.36
CA GLU A 575 -1.22 -17.79 -3.70
C GLU A 575 -2.24 -18.22 -2.64
N PRO A 576 -3.56 -18.20 -2.92
CA PRO A 576 -4.58 -18.53 -1.93
C PRO A 576 -4.37 -19.88 -1.26
N GLU A 577 -3.95 -20.91 -2.00
CA GLU A 577 -3.72 -22.27 -1.48
C GLU A 577 -2.57 -22.37 -0.47
N SER A 578 -1.68 -21.37 -0.43
CA SER A 578 -0.56 -21.30 0.52
C SER A 578 -0.89 -20.50 1.79
N ARG A 579 -2.19 -20.43 2.14
CA ARG A 579 -2.69 -19.62 3.26
C ARG A 579 -3.52 -20.45 4.25
N TYR A 580 -3.41 -20.11 5.53
CA TYR A 580 -4.41 -20.42 6.56
C TYR A 580 -5.32 -19.22 6.75
N LEU A 581 -6.63 -19.44 6.73
CA LEU A 581 -7.65 -18.40 6.93
C LEU A 581 -8.48 -18.70 8.18
N VAL A 582 -8.57 -17.77 9.11
CA VAL A 582 -9.50 -17.82 10.23
C VAL A 582 -10.62 -16.81 10.01
N GLU A 583 -11.79 -17.29 9.61
CA GLU A 583 -13.01 -16.50 9.45
C GLU A 583 -13.73 -16.40 10.80
N ILE A 584 -13.89 -15.17 11.30
CA ILE A 584 -14.57 -14.85 12.56
C ILE A 584 -15.87 -14.12 12.20
N SER A 585 -17.00 -14.84 12.17
CA SER A 585 -18.31 -14.31 11.78
C SER A 585 -19.36 -14.46 12.88
N LEU A 586 -20.57 -13.95 12.60
CA LEU A 586 -21.73 -14.03 13.50
C LEU A 586 -22.34 -15.44 13.58
N GLU A 587 -22.09 -16.25 12.56
CA GLU A 587 -22.65 -17.61 12.48
C GLU A 587 -21.71 -18.63 13.13
N GLY A 588 -20.41 -18.38 13.07
CA GLY A 588 -19.39 -19.27 13.60
C GLY A 588 -17.99 -18.75 13.37
N VAL A 589 -17.03 -19.56 13.78
CA VAL A 589 -15.61 -19.37 13.44
C VAL A 589 -15.16 -20.57 12.63
N TYR A 590 -14.42 -20.31 11.56
CA TYR A 590 -14.03 -21.30 10.57
C TYR A 590 -12.54 -21.18 10.24
N ILE A 591 -11.83 -22.30 10.20
CA ILE A 591 -10.43 -22.38 9.79
C ILE A 591 -10.37 -23.07 8.42
N TYR A 592 -9.76 -22.37 7.46
CA TYR A 592 -9.51 -22.83 6.10
C TYR A 592 -8.01 -23.02 5.86
N LYS A 593 -7.67 -23.97 4.99
CA LYS A 593 -6.37 -24.04 4.31
C LYS A 593 -6.66 -23.88 2.82
N GLY A 594 -6.13 -22.82 2.22
CA GLY A 594 -6.59 -22.38 0.91
C GLY A 594 -8.07 -22.04 0.93
N THR A 595 -8.81 -22.62 -0.02
CA THR A 595 -10.27 -22.49 -0.11
C THR A 595 -11.03 -23.59 0.64
N ILE A 596 -10.31 -24.54 1.25
CA ILE A 596 -10.89 -25.75 1.83
C ILE A 596 -11.14 -25.55 3.33
N LEU A 597 -12.41 -25.65 3.75
CA LEU A 597 -12.79 -25.65 5.15
C LEU A 597 -12.20 -26.88 5.86
N LYS A 598 -11.43 -26.65 6.92
CA LYS A 598 -10.82 -27.70 7.75
C LYS A 598 -11.53 -27.88 9.08
N LYS A 599 -11.86 -26.77 9.76
CA LYS A 599 -12.50 -26.81 11.07
C LYS A 599 -13.48 -25.68 11.29
N SER A 600 -14.48 -25.89 12.15
CA SER A 600 -15.40 -24.83 12.56
C SER A 600 -15.95 -25.03 13.98
N THR A 601 -16.40 -23.92 14.57
CA THR A 601 -17.17 -23.89 15.81
C THR A 601 -18.32 -22.91 15.71
N THR A 602 -19.46 -23.25 16.31
CA THR A 602 -20.65 -22.38 16.38
C THR A 602 -20.95 -21.96 17.82
N ASN A 603 -20.01 -22.14 18.76
CA ASN A 603 -20.17 -21.71 20.15
C ASN A 603 -20.45 -20.19 20.20
N ALA A 604 -21.51 -19.78 20.91
CA ALA A 604 -21.90 -18.38 21.03
C ALA A 604 -20.76 -17.48 21.56
N ASN A 605 -19.97 -18.00 22.50
CA ASN A 605 -18.84 -17.27 23.09
C ASN A 605 -17.65 -17.13 22.13
N ALA A 606 -17.58 -17.95 21.07
CA ALA A 606 -16.50 -17.93 20.10
C ALA A 606 -16.71 -16.93 18.94
N ARG A 607 -17.96 -16.61 18.59
CA ARG A 607 -18.35 -15.83 17.39
C ARG A 607 -17.98 -14.34 17.47
N ALA A 608 -18.03 -13.65 16.33
CA ALA A 608 -17.90 -12.19 16.29
C ALA A 608 -19.05 -11.48 17.05
N LEU A 609 -18.81 -10.23 17.49
CA LEU A 609 -19.85 -9.41 18.15
C LEU A 609 -20.95 -8.94 17.19
N GLY A 610 -20.59 -8.54 15.96
CA GLY A 610 -21.55 -7.99 14.98
C GLY A 610 -21.95 -6.55 15.19
N TYR A 611 -21.13 -5.77 15.89
CA TYR A 611 -21.34 -4.36 16.12
C TYR A 611 -20.10 -3.57 15.71
N ALA A 612 -20.28 -2.56 14.83
CA ALA A 612 -19.17 -1.76 14.31
C ALA A 612 -18.44 -0.94 15.39
N SER A 613 -19.11 -0.61 16.50
CA SER A 613 -18.59 0.23 17.58
C SER A 613 -18.17 -0.51 18.85
N LEU A 614 -18.44 -1.82 18.94
CA LEU A 614 -18.05 -2.63 20.10
C LEU A 614 -16.79 -3.43 19.79
N TYR A 615 -15.84 -3.38 20.72
CA TYR A 615 -14.54 -4.01 20.57
C TYR A 615 -14.47 -5.32 21.34
N GLN A 616 -13.84 -6.32 20.74
CA GLN A 616 -13.54 -7.59 21.37
C GLN A 616 -12.10 -7.98 21.10
N SER A 617 -11.43 -8.50 22.12
CA SER A 617 -10.07 -9.01 22.01
C SER A 617 -10.06 -10.49 21.62
N TYR A 618 -9.21 -10.83 20.67
CA TYR A 618 -9.04 -12.13 20.05
C TYR A 618 -7.55 -12.49 19.99
N PHE A 619 -7.28 -13.77 19.82
CA PHE A 619 -5.95 -14.22 19.45
C PHE A 619 -6.02 -15.41 18.50
N VAL A 620 -5.03 -15.49 17.61
CA VAL A 620 -4.78 -16.68 16.79
C VAL A 620 -3.33 -17.09 16.97
N CYS A 621 -3.10 -18.33 17.39
CA CYS A 621 -1.77 -18.87 17.59
C CYS A 621 -1.42 -19.88 16.51
N ILE A 622 -0.16 -19.85 16.10
CA ILE A 622 0.43 -20.83 15.19
C ILE A 622 1.68 -21.38 15.85
N THR A 623 1.80 -22.71 15.83
CA THR A 623 2.99 -23.43 16.26
C THR A 623 3.42 -24.32 15.10
N GLU A 624 4.66 -24.13 14.62
CA GLU A 624 5.23 -24.90 13.52
C GLU A 624 6.25 -25.91 14.04
N SER A 625 6.19 -27.13 13.51
CA SER A 625 7.15 -28.21 13.75
C SER A 625 7.56 -28.81 12.40
N GLU A 626 8.57 -29.69 12.39
CA GLU A 626 8.98 -30.37 11.14
C GLU A 626 7.87 -31.23 10.53
N GLU A 627 6.88 -31.66 11.30
CA GLU A 627 5.84 -32.60 10.87
C GLU A 627 4.46 -31.96 10.73
N SER A 628 4.20 -30.85 11.42
CA SER A 628 2.87 -30.25 11.47
C SER A 628 2.84 -28.77 11.81
N THR A 629 1.75 -28.12 11.40
CA THR A 629 1.38 -26.76 11.82
C THR A 629 0.07 -26.80 12.62
N LEU A 630 0.11 -26.32 13.85
CA LEU A 630 -1.05 -26.17 14.74
C LEU A 630 -1.58 -24.74 14.64
N VAL A 631 -2.89 -24.58 14.38
CA VAL A 631 -3.61 -23.30 14.39
C VAL A 631 -4.66 -23.32 15.49
N GLU A 632 -4.56 -22.36 16.43
CA GLU A 632 -5.50 -22.19 17.55
C GLU A 632 -6.19 -20.84 17.47
N TYR A 633 -7.50 -20.81 17.69
CA TYR A 633 -8.28 -19.58 17.80
C TYR A 633 -8.93 -19.46 19.17
N GLY A 634 -8.84 -18.25 19.73
CA GLY A 634 -9.44 -17.92 21.01
C GLY A 634 -9.82 -16.46 21.19
N LYS A 635 -10.40 -16.16 22.36
CA LYS A 635 -10.72 -14.81 22.81
C LYS A 635 -10.01 -14.49 24.11
N SER A 636 -9.45 -13.29 24.22
CA SER A 636 -8.75 -12.84 25.42
C SER A 636 -9.74 -12.33 26.47
N LEU A 637 -9.40 -12.55 27.74
CA LEU A 637 -10.09 -11.96 28.90
C LEU A 637 -9.52 -10.56 29.14
N GLY A 638 -9.97 -9.57 28.37
CA GLY A 638 -9.47 -8.19 28.44
C GLY A 638 -8.10 -8.02 27.78
N THR A 639 -7.23 -7.19 28.38
CA THR A 639 -5.89 -6.84 27.84
C THR A 639 -4.77 -7.77 28.28
N SER A 640 -5.09 -8.85 28.99
CA SER A 640 -4.09 -9.84 29.39
C SER A 640 -3.82 -10.82 28.25
N GLU A 641 -2.60 -11.37 28.17
CA GLU A 641 -2.27 -12.53 27.32
C GLU A 641 -2.91 -13.84 27.87
N SER A 642 -4.15 -13.77 28.38
CA SER A 642 -4.90 -14.91 28.85
C SER A 642 -6.29 -14.96 28.24
N GLY A 643 -6.81 -16.16 28.00
CA GLY A 643 -8.08 -16.30 27.30
C GLY A 643 -8.59 -17.72 27.16
N ASP A 644 -9.62 -17.88 26.32
CA ASP A 644 -10.30 -19.15 26.08
C ASP A 644 -10.07 -19.60 24.64
N ILE A 645 -9.63 -20.84 24.44
CA ILE A 645 -9.47 -21.47 23.11
C ILE A 645 -10.73 -22.22 22.74
N TYR A 646 -11.32 -21.83 21.61
CA TYR A 646 -12.60 -22.35 21.15
C TYR A 646 -12.50 -23.23 19.90
N LEU A 647 -11.41 -23.12 19.13
CA LEU A 647 -11.24 -23.84 17.86
C LEU A 647 -9.77 -24.13 17.58
N ILE A 648 -9.49 -25.34 17.08
CA ILE A 648 -8.14 -25.85 16.86
C ILE A 648 -8.09 -26.68 15.58
N PHE A 649 -7.02 -26.53 14.82
CA PHE A 649 -6.73 -27.30 13.62
C PHE A 649 -5.26 -27.71 13.60
N VAL A 650 -5.00 -29.00 13.40
CA VAL A 650 -3.65 -29.55 13.20
C VAL A 650 -3.51 -29.93 11.73
N ASP A 651 -2.53 -29.33 11.05
CA ASP A 651 -2.18 -29.63 9.67
C ASP A 651 -0.93 -30.50 9.63
N SER A 652 -1.11 -31.81 9.47
CA SER A 652 -0.01 -32.78 9.45
C SER A 652 0.39 -33.24 8.04
N ARG A 653 -0.20 -32.65 6.98
CA ARG A 653 0.07 -33.01 5.58
C ARG A 653 0.25 -31.76 4.73
N ASP A 654 1.39 -31.66 4.06
CA ASP A 654 1.78 -30.50 3.26
C ASP A 654 1.65 -29.19 4.05
N HIS A 655 2.08 -29.20 5.31
CA HIS A 655 1.92 -28.05 6.21
C HIS A 655 2.64 -26.82 5.64
N LEU A 656 2.08 -25.65 5.92
CA LEU A 656 2.60 -24.39 5.42
C LEU A 656 3.48 -23.75 6.50
N ASN A 657 4.60 -23.19 6.06
CA ASN A 657 5.46 -22.37 6.90
C ASN A 657 5.07 -20.90 6.71
N ALA A 658 4.16 -20.42 7.55
CA ALA A 658 3.62 -19.07 7.48
C ALA A 658 4.69 -18.04 7.86
N ARG A 659 4.93 -17.08 6.97
CA ARG A 659 5.93 -16.00 7.17
C ARG A 659 5.33 -14.61 7.26
N PHE A 660 4.06 -14.49 6.86
CA PHE A 660 3.32 -13.24 6.86
C PHE A 660 1.95 -13.44 7.46
N TYR A 661 1.42 -12.35 8.02
CA TYR A 661 0.02 -12.28 8.40
C TYR A 661 -0.65 -11.06 7.79
N ALA A 662 -1.98 -11.12 7.69
CA ALA A 662 -2.82 -10.00 7.26
C ALA A 662 -4.19 -10.10 7.92
N PHE A 663 -4.90 -8.98 7.90
CA PHE A 663 -6.32 -8.94 8.22
C PHE A 663 -7.12 -8.65 6.96
N GLY A 664 -8.34 -9.19 6.93
CA GLY A 664 -9.32 -8.86 5.92
C GLY A 664 -10.73 -8.79 6.49
N ASN A 665 -11.63 -8.25 5.69
CA ASN A 665 -13.05 -8.09 6.03
C ASN A 665 -13.94 -8.53 4.87
N ASP A 666 -15.22 -8.68 5.16
CA ASP A 666 -16.26 -8.76 4.14
C ASP A 666 -16.63 -7.35 3.63
N GLN A 667 -17.86 -7.18 3.15
CA GLN A 667 -18.35 -5.88 2.66
C GLN A 667 -18.44 -4.81 3.77
N ASN A 668 -18.45 -5.24 5.04
CA ASN A 668 -18.52 -4.34 6.18
C ASN A 668 -17.12 -3.89 6.59
N PRO A 669 -16.91 -2.60 6.90
CA PRO A 669 -15.63 -2.12 7.38
C PRO A 669 -15.27 -2.79 8.71
N ALA A 670 -13.97 -2.95 8.96
CA ALA A 670 -13.47 -3.49 10.22
C ALA A 670 -12.34 -2.60 10.76
N LYS A 671 -12.30 -2.44 12.08
CA LYS A 671 -11.19 -1.81 12.79
C LYS A 671 -10.50 -2.87 13.61
N VAL A 672 -9.19 -3.02 13.41
CA VAL A 672 -8.33 -3.88 14.20
C VAL A 672 -7.32 -2.98 14.90
N MET A 673 -7.09 -3.18 16.18
CA MET A 673 -6.23 -2.34 17.04
C MET A 673 -5.46 -3.24 18.01
N ASP A 674 -4.44 -2.68 18.65
CA ASP A 674 -3.61 -3.38 19.63
C ASP A 674 -3.02 -4.71 19.09
N VAL A 675 -2.68 -4.74 17.80
CA VAL A 675 -2.08 -5.93 17.18
C VAL A 675 -0.64 -6.10 17.68
N HIS A 676 -0.35 -7.26 18.24
CA HIS A 676 1.00 -7.63 18.66
C HIS A 676 1.23 -9.14 18.62
N ILE A 677 2.50 -9.54 18.52
CA ILE A 677 2.91 -10.95 18.51
C ILE A 677 3.51 -11.30 19.87
N GLY A 678 2.91 -12.26 20.56
CA GLY A 678 3.38 -12.81 21.84
C GLY A 678 3.86 -14.25 21.71
N SER A 679 4.60 -14.74 22.70
CA SER A 679 4.90 -16.18 22.81
C SER A 679 3.62 -16.95 23.16
N ARG A 680 3.41 -18.10 22.50
CA ARG A 680 2.28 -18.96 22.81
C ARG A 680 2.39 -19.59 24.20
N HIS A 681 3.58 -19.88 24.70
CA HIS A 681 3.79 -20.37 26.07
C HIS A 681 3.35 -19.35 27.13
N LEU A 682 3.59 -18.06 26.89
CA LEU A 682 3.15 -16.99 27.79
C LEU A 682 1.64 -16.76 27.74
N THR A 683 1.00 -17.18 26.64
CA THR A 683 -0.44 -17.06 26.46
C THR A 683 -1.19 -18.12 27.29
N LYS A 684 -1.70 -17.72 28.47
CA LYS A 684 -2.41 -18.63 29.39
C LYS A 684 -3.83 -18.87 28.90
N ALA A 685 -4.12 -20.08 28.43
CA ALA A 685 -5.43 -20.36 27.85
C ALA A 685 -6.19 -21.53 28.49
N GLU A 686 -7.51 -21.37 28.65
CA GLU A 686 -8.43 -22.45 29.03
C GLU A 686 -9.15 -23.02 27.81
N CYS A 687 -9.34 -24.34 27.78
CA CYS A 687 -10.04 -25.01 26.68
C CYS A 687 -11.56 -24.91 26.90
N LYS A 688 -12.28 -24.28 25.96
CA LYS A 688 -13.75 -24.09 26.03
C LYS A 688 -14.48 -24.64 24.82
N GLY A 689 -15.79 -24.81 24.97
CA GLY A 689 -16.65 -25.32 23.91
C GLY A 689 -16.42 -26.81 23.64
N LYS A 690 -15.87 -27.15 22.48
CA LYS A 690 -15.59 -28.55 22.09
C LYS A 690 -14.12 -28.94 22.28
N THR A 691 -13.29 -28.02 22.77
CA THR A 691 -11.90 -28.30 23.10
C THR A 691 -11.82 -28.81 24.55
N VAL A 692 -10.89 -29.71 24.81
CA VAL A 692 -10.55 -30.24 26.14
C VAL A 692 -9.05 -30.15 26.30
N LYS A 693 -8.60 -30.00 27.54
CA LYS A 693 -7.18 -29.94 27.85
C LYS A 693 -6.59 -31.34 27.73
N ASP A 694 -5.58 -31.49 26.88
CA ASP A 694 -4.74 -32.68 26.87
C ASP A 694 -3.76 -32.62 28.05
N LEU A 695 -3.67 -33.70 28.81
CA LEU A 695 -2.88 -33.74 30.04
C LEU A 695 -1.40 -34.03 29.77
N GLU A 696 -1.07 -34.59 28.60
CA GLU A 696 0.32 -34.89 28.21
C GLU A 696 1.00 -33.66 27.57
N THR A 697 0.36 -33.05 26.57
CA THR A 697 0.91 -31.87 25.88
C THR A 697 0.56 -30.55 26.55
N ASN A 698 -0.36 -30.54 27.53
CA ASN A 698 -0.91 -29.34 28.17
C ASN A 698 -1.61 -28.37 27.18
N LEU A 699 -1.85 -28.81 25.94
CA LEU A 699 -2.54 -28.07 24.88
C LEU A 699 -4.05 -28.33 24.90
N CYS A 700 -4.79 -27.47 24.21
CA CYS A 700 -6.17 -27.78 23.93
C CYS A 700 -6.24 -28.75 22.73
N VAL A 701 -7.07 -29.78 22.84
CA VAL A 701 -7.36 -30.73 21.75
C VAL A 701 -8.86 -30.83 21.56
N GLN A 702 -9.30 -31.31 20.40
CA GLN A 702 -10.73 -31.50 20.21
C GLN A 702 -11.22 -32.77 20.91
N LYS A 703 -12.40 -32.70 21.53
CA LYS A 703 -13.03 -33.86 22.14
C LYS A 703 -13.44 -34.88 21.06
N CYS A 704 -12.61 -35.90 20.85
CA CYS A 704 -12.88 -37.03 19.97
C CYS A 704 -13.48 -38.23 20.74
N HIS A 705 -13.88 -39.31 20.05
CA HIS A 705 -14.30 -40.57 20.69
C HIS A 705 -13.13 -41.18 21.50
N LYS A 706 -13.42 -42.04 22.49
CA LYS A 706 -12.43 -42.63 23.42
C LYS A 706 -11.23 -43.32 22.74
N ASP A 707 -11.38 -43.75 21.50
CA ASP A 707 -10.37 -44.52 20.74
C ASP A 707 -9.66 -43.70 19.66
N CYS A 708 -9.87 -42.38 19.63
CA CYS A 708 -9.24 -41.48 18.68
C CYS A 708 -8.04 -40.81 19.35
N ASP A 709 -6.85 -41.03 18.81
CA ASP A 709 -5.70 -40.20 19.13
C ASP A 709 -6.01 -38.75 18.69
N PRO A 710 -5.99 -37.76 19.60
CA PRO A 710 -6.30 -36.36 19.30
C PRO A 710 -5.30 -35.68 18.35
N LEU A 711 -4.09 -36.25 18.21
CA LEU A 711 -2.99 -35.74 17.39
C LEU A 711 -2.79 -36.56 16.11
N ALA A 712 -3.29 -37.80 16.03
CA ALA A 712 -3.23 -38.59 14.79
C ALA A 712 -4.41 -38.28 13.85
N ALA A 713 -4.08 -37.89 12.61
CA ALA A 713 -5.06 -37.79 11.53
C ALA A 713 -5.65 -39.18 11.22
N ILE A 714 -6.92 -39.43 11.57
CA ILE A 714 -7.58 -40.74 11.34
C ILE A 714 -7.62 -41.07 9.84
N PHE A 715 -7.05 -42.20 9.47
CA PHE A 715 -7.30 -42.92 8.21
C PHE A 715 -8.51 -43.83 8.39
N SER A 716 -9.52 -43.69 7.54
CA SER A 716 -10.52 -44.74 7.35
C SER A 716 -10.08 -45.64 6.21
N SER A 717 -9.50 -46.80 6.53
CA SER A 717 -9.40 -47.93 5.61
C SER A 717 -10.74 -48.69 5.61
N PRO A 718 -11.33 -49.02 4.46
CA PRO A 718 -12.54 -49.82 4.43
C PRO A 718 -12.18 -51.28 4.68
N SER A 719 -12.73 -51.85 5.75
CA SER A 719 -12.69 -53.29 6.02
C SER A 719 -14.05 -53.88 5.63
N TYR A 720 -14.02 -54.71 4.58
CA TYR A 720 -15.03 -55.65 4.06
C TYR A 720 -16.43 -55.17 3.68
#